data_AF-A0A7X1E3T2-F1
#
_entry.id   AF-A0A7X1E3T2-F1
#
_cell.length_a   1.000
_cell.length_b   1.000
_cell.length_c   1.000
_cell.angle_alpha   90.00
_cell.angle_beta   90.00
_cell.angle_gamma   90.00
#
_symmetry.space_group_name_H-M   'P 1'
#
loop_
_entity.id
_entity.type
_entity.pdbx_description
1 polymer ?
#
loop_
_entity_poly.entity_id
_entity_poly.type
_entity_poly.pdbx_seq_one_letter_code
_entity_poly.pdbx_strand_id
1 'polypeptide(L)'
;MTSLDKKGPLWISFCIVLVVTGCLAIVLYLNEDLRKTTLGVFEEAENEDGEVVKKVKVEKPEPTREQVREIARNREVKERETLKENAKKLRRSVEEIRRIAEVRQSSLVRPDIWDEFLDRVESLREQVVSLRHAQRITRFLAIQQELVSSLLELHNLSVEHVGEMQLLAQKEEVEPSEAETAVENARELVAAMVAVREAFSLAFENLLELPESERKTELLRLMKRWAKAVNTMIEDGESYLRDLEDFVNSSDLNPEPLENQLAEQTEDLNEFSNEELPSEEEIEQMETAELYESVQEMTEELDEAFLEVKAAELAESQQMSLEEARESVYAPESDTGPDLSESLAKNQPNSSEEFREFNEALDQASRASERMARHAEKRLDSALGQESARGGETRTAEELRSALAEGAQIKTKMEVAGTNEGRQSGNLQDLRSLMAESYQLGQNSEGAGGGGEADSTGRAGLNQQYDVSSFLEADREENNPTGYSLEKRTVFEQALPGRRFDMESSRRGWIFVDTWYIIGPWDLPGGKGEFENSLPPETVVDLDATYSGKNHPMTGEPIPLEWRFVQSGTIRIKPPDELNRSIYFAYTEVFCETAMDVVVAVASDDRAKLWINDLVVFQDVGHSGWTLDEGFRRVLLKPGYNRLLLRLENGPQVAYFSVLLCPFEALEASR
;
A
#
# COMPACT_ATOMS: atom_id res chain seq x y z
N MET A 1 -8.53 105.52 5.30
CA MET A 1 -8.52 104.20 4.63
C MET A 1 -7.07 103.86 4.36
N THR A 2 -6.47 102.71 4.67
CA THR A 2 -6.83 101.46 5.36
C THR A 2 -5.51 100.64 5.45
N SER A 3 -5.46 99.65 6.34
CA SER A 3 -4.52 98.50 6.30
C SER A 3 -3.16 98.67 6.98
N LEU A 4 -3.13 98.73 8.31
CA LEU A 4 -1.98 98.30 9.12
C LEU A 4 -2.45 97.81 10.51
N ASP A 5 -3.40 96.88 10.55
CA ASP A 5 -3.83 96.29 11.83
C ASP A 5 -4.47 94.89 11.68
N LYS A 6 -3.68 93.90 11.21
CA LYS A 6 -4.15 92.50 11.05
C LYS A 6 -3.16 91.41 11.50
N LYS A 7 -2.08 91.73 12.23
CA LYS A 7 -1.09 90.72 12.67
C LYS A 7 -0.99 90.50 14.19
N GLY A 8 -1.56 91.38 15.02
CA GLY A 8 -1.61 91.23 16.47
C GLY A 8 -2.26 89.93 16.97
N PRO A 9 -3.47 89.54 16.52
CA PRO A 9 -4.14 88.34 17.02
C PRO A 9 -3.47 87.04 16.57
N LEU A 10 -2.79 87.03 15.42
CA LEU A 10 -2.06 85.86 14.91
C LEU A 10 -0.80 85.56 15.74
N TRP A 11 -0.07 86.60 16.15
CA TRP A 11 1.08 86.44 17.04
C TRP A 11 0.68 86.01 18.45
N ILE A 12 -0.43 86.55 18.97
CA ILE A 12 -0.95 86.14 20.28
C ILE A 12 -1.39 84.67 20.22
N SER A 13 -2.09 84.26 19.16
CA SER A 13 -2.47 82.86 18.98
C SER A 13 -1.26 81.94 18.86
N PHE A 14 -0.20 82.37 18.16
CA PHE A 14 1.03 81.59 18.02
C PHE A 14 1.77 81.44 19.35
N CYS A 15 1.86 82.51 20.15
CA CYS A 15 2.44 82.45 21.49
C CYS A 15 1.62 81.57 22.44
N ILE A 16 0.28 81.64 22.39
CA ILE A 16 -0.58 80.79 23.20
C ILE A 16 -0.40 79.32 22.82
N VAL A 17 -0.35 79.00 21.52
CA VAL A 17 -0.11 77.63 21.06
C VAL A 17 1.26 77.14 21.54
N LEU A 18 2.32 77.95 21.38
CA LEU A 18 3.67 77.60 21.85
C LEU A 18 3.72 77.33 23.36
N VAL A 19 3.05 78.17 24.15
CA VAL A 19 3.00 78.01 25.61
C VAL A 19 2.19 76.78 25.98
N VAL A 20 1.04 76.53 25.34
CA VAL A 20 0.23 75.34 25.59
C VAL A 20 0.98 74.07 25.18
N THR A 21 1.65 74.04 24.02
CA THR A 21 2.47 72.91 23.60
C THR A 21 3.68 72.70 24.50
N GLY A 22 4.32 73.79 24.97
CA GLY A 22 5.44 73.72 25.91
C GLY A 22 5.01 73.19 27.27
N CYS A 23 3.89 73.67 27.81
CA CYS A 23 3.31 73.18 29.05
C CYS A 23 2.86 71.71 28.93
N LEU A 24 2.25 71.32 27.81
CA LEU A 24 1.85 69.93 27.56
C LEU A 24 3.08 69.01 27.47
N ALA A 25 4.15 69.44 26.79
CA ALA A 25 5.40 68.71 26.70
C ALA A 25 6.08 68.56 28.07
N ILE A 26 6.05 69.59 28.92
CA ILE A 26 6.59 69.54 30.28
C ILE A 26 5.76 68.63 31.18
N VAL A 27 4.42 68.64 31.06
CA VAL A 27 3.52 67.75 31.80
C VAL A 27 3.74 66.29 31.38
N LEU A 28 3.87 66.02 30.08
CA LEU A 28 4.23 64.69 29.57
C LEU A 28 5.66 64.30 29.97
N TYR A 29 6.58 65.27 30.09
CA TYR A 29 7.94 65.00 30.51
C TYR A 29 8.02 64.59 31.98
N LEU A 30 7.27 65.27 32.86
CA LEU A 30 7.32 65.10 34.31
C LEU A 30 6.40 64.00 34.85
N ASN A 31 5.38 63.57 34.10
CA ASN A 31 4.52 62.44 34.47
C ASN A 31 4.84 61.20 33.63
N GLU A 32 5.63 60.29 34.20
CA GLU A 32 5.95 58.99 33.60
C GLU A 32 4.68 58.14 33.36
N ASP A 33 3.67 58.27 34.22
CA ASP A 33 2.37 57.58 34.10
C ASP A 33 1.52 58.08 32.91
N LEU A 34 1.70 59.34 32.48
CA LEU A 34 1.02 59.87 31.28
C LEU A 34 1.67 59.42 29.97
N ARG A 35 2.95 59.00 30.00
CA ARG A 35 3.60 58.37 28.83
C ARG A 35 3.27 56.89 28.70
N LYS A 36 2.90 56.23 29.80
CA LYS A 36 2.54 54.80 29.86
C LYS A 36 1.03 54.56 29.75
N THR A 37 0.20 55.60 29.76
CA THR A 37 -1.25 55.45 29.65
C THR A 37 -1.67 55.25 28.20
N THR A 38 -2.26 54.08 27.97
CA THR A 38 -2.87 53.64 26.73
C THR A 38 -3.99 54.60 26.32
N LEU A 39 -3.84 55.29 25.19
CA LEU A 39 -4.95 56.01 24.55
C LEU A 39 -5.90 54.98 23.93
N GLY A 40 -6.91 54.55 24.70
CA GLY A 40 -8.01 53.77 24.17
C GLY A 40 -8.93 54.67 23.35
N VAL A 41 -8.95 54.49 22.03
CA VAL A 41 -10.00 55.07 21.18
C VAL A 41 -11.23 54.17 21.35
N PHE A 42 -12.31 54.75 21.90
CA PHE A 42 -13.59 54.08 22.02
C PHE A 42 -14.34 54.23 20.70
N GLU A 43 -14.66 53.11 20.05
CA GLU A 43 -15.59 53.07 18.92
C GLU A 43 -16.89 52.42 19.39
N GLU A 44 -18.00 53.12 19.19
CA GLU A 44 -19.34 52.61 19.47
C GLU A 44 -19.82 51.84 18.25
N ALA A 45 -20.08 50.54 18.41
CA ALA A 45 -20.69 49.71 17.37
C ALA A 45 -21.97 49.07 17.92
N GLU A 46 -23.02 49.10 17.12
CA GLU A 46 -24.29 48.40 17.36
C GLU A 46 -24.14 46.93 16.94
N ASN A 47 -24.52 46.02 17.83
CA ASN A 47 -24.69 44.60 17.47
C ASN A 47 -26.05 44.38 16.78
N GLU A 48 -26.28 43.20 16.19
CA GLU A 48 -27.49 42.84 15.42
C GLU A 48 -28.82 42.99 16.21
N ASP A 49 -28.76 43.09 17.54
CA ASP A 49 -29.90 43.30 18.43
C ASP A 49 -30.12 44.78 18.86
N GLY A 50 -29.33 45.73 18.34
CA GLY A 50 -29.48 47.17 18.61
C GLY A 50 -28.91 47.65 19.96
N GLU A 51 -28.06 46.86 20.62
CA GLU A 51 -27.32 47.30 21.81
C GLU A 51 -25.93 47.88 21.44
N VAL A 52 -25.62 49.05 21.99
CA VAL A 52 -24.33 49.74 21.80
C VAL A 52 -23.28 49.10 22.70
N VAL A 53 -22.32 48.39 22.11
CA VAL A 53 -21.21 47.76 22.83
C VAL A 53 -19.93 48.55 22.59
N LYS A 54 -19.29 49.03 23.68
CA LYS A 54 -18.00 49.72 23.63
C LYS A 54 -16.87 48.71 23.44
N LYS A 55 -16.24 48.67 22.26
CA LYS A 55 -15.03 47.87 22.03
C LYS A 55 -13.78 48.73 22.26
N VAL A 56 -12.86 48.24 23.08
CA VAL A 56 -11.59 48.90 23.38
C VAL A 56 -10.54 48.37 22.41
N LYS A 57 -10.06 49.22 21.49
CA LYS A 57 -8.90 48.89 20.65
C LYS A 57 -7.64 49.37 21.37
N VAL A 58 -6.91 48.43 21.97
CA VAL A 58 -5.60 48.69 22.58
C VAL A 58 -4.54 48.62 21.48
N GLU A 59 -4.06 49.76 20.99
CA GLU A 59 -2.81 49.79 20.21
C GLU A 59 -1.64 49.57 21.15
N LYS A 60 -1.01 48.40 21.06
CA LYS A 60 0.25 48.12 21.78
C LYS A 60 1.37 48.98 21.17
N PRO A 61 2.24 49.61 21.99
CA PRO A 61 3.38 50.38 21.47
C PRO A 61 4.31 49.47 20.65
N GLU A 62 4.91 50.01 19.58
CA GLU A 62 5.88 49.28 18.76
C GLU A 62 7.05 48.78 19.63
N PRO A 63 7.43 47.50 19.49
CA PRO A 63 8.45 46.89 20.34
C PRO A 63 9.83 47.54 20.15
N THR A 64 10.56 47.75 21.23
CA THR A 64 11.93 48.29 21.20
C THR A 64 12.88 47.34 20.45
N ARG A 65 13.98 47.84 19.85
CA ARG A 65 14.95 47.01 19.08
C ARG A 65 15.48 45.79 19.86
N GLU A 66 15.62 45.91 21.18
CA GLU A 66 16.00 44.79 22.06
C GLU A 66 14.86 43.78 22.24
N GLN A 67 13.61 44.24 22.37
CA GLN A 67 12.43 43.37 22.46
C GLN A 67 12.20 42.62 21.15
N VAL A 68 12.43 43.24 19.99
CA VAL A 68 12.36 42.57 18.68
C VAL A 68 13.39 41.44 18.59
N ARG A 69 14.61 41.66 19.08
CA ARG A 69 15.67 40.63 19.13
C ARG A 69 15.35 39.50 20.10
N GLU A 70 14.74 39.80 21.23
CA GLU A 70 14.34 38.80 22.22
C GLU A 70 13.16 37.95 21.74
N ILE A 71 12.15 38.58 21.12
CA ILE A 71 11.03 37.89 20.47
C ILE A 71 11.55 36.96 19.36
N ALA A 72 12.52 37.42 18.58
CA ALA A 72 13.15 36.63 17.54
C ALA A 72 13.85 35.39 18.08
N ARG A 73 14.70 35.57 19.08
CA ARG A 73 15.46 34.48 19.69
C ARG A 73 14.54 33.44 20.31
N ASN A 74 13.48 33.89 20.99
CA ASN A 74 12.49 32.99 21.57
C ASN A 74 11.71 32.22 20.49
N ARG A 75 11.43 32.87 19.35
CA ARG A 75 10.79 32.21 18.20
C ARG A 75 11.73 31.20 17.54
N GLU A 76 12.98 31.58 17.33
CA GLU A 76 14.02 30.71 16.76
C GLU A 76 14.23 29.46 17.60
N VAL A 77 14.35 29.60 18.93
CA VAL A 77 14.43 28.47 19.85
C VAL A 77 13.20 27.57 19.69
N LYS A 78 12.01 28.13 19.58
CA LYS A 78 10.78 27.34 19.41
C LYS A 78 10.79 26.53 18.11
N GLU A 79 11.10 27.16 16.97
CA GLU A 79 11.11 26.48 15.67
C GLU A 79 12.28 25.49 15.53
N ARG A 80 13.42 25.77 16.19
CA ARG A 80 14.54 24.82 16.28
C ARG A 80 14.14 23.59 17.08
N GLU A 81 13.40 23.74 18.17
CA GLU A 81 12.89 22.60 18.95
C GLU A 81 11.88 21.77 18.15
N THR A 82 11.00 22.39 17.35
CA THR A 82 10.10 21.64 16.46
C THR A 82 10.86 20.90 15.37
N LEU A 83 11.89 21.52 14.78
CA LEU A 83 12.79 20.86 13.83
C LEU A 83 13.47 19.64 14.46
N LYS A 84 13.95 19.74 15.70
CA LYS A 84 14.57 18.60 16.41
C LYS A 84 13.57 17.47 16.65
N GLU A 85 12.35 17.80 17.06
CA GLU A 85 11.30 16.80 17.28
C GLU A 85 10.97 16.06 15.98
N ASN A 86 10.83 16.80 14.88
CA ASN A 86 10.58 16.23 13.55
C ASN A 86 11.76 15.39 13.06
N ALA A 87 13.01 15.85 13.26
CA ALA A 87 14.22 15.10 12.93
C ALA A 87 14.29 13.76 13.68
N LYS A 88 13.96 13.74 14.99
CA LYS A 88 13.92 12.50 15.78
C LYS A 88 12.84 11.53 15.31
N LYS A 89 11.64 12.04 14.98
CA LYS A 89 10.55 11.22 14.41
C LYS A 89 10.94 10.61 13.07
N LEU A 90 11.55 11.42 12.21
CA LEU A 90 12.05 11.00 10.91
C LEU A 90 13.12 9.91 11.07
N ARG A 91 14.15 10.15 11.89
CA ARG A 91 15.21 9.16 12.21
C ARG A 91 14.64 7.81 12.63
N ARG A 92 13.70 7.79 13.59
CA ARG A 92 13.06 6.54 14.04
C ARG A 92 12.30 5.84 12.92
N SER A 93 11.64 6.60 12.05
CA SER A 93 10.92 6.05 10.91
C SER A 93 11.87 5.44 9.88
N VAL A 94 13.03 6.07 9.61
CA VAL A 94 14.06 5.53 8.72
C VAL A 94 14.65 4.24 9.29
N GLU A 95 15.04 4.23 10.57
CA GLU A 95 15.58 3.04 11.24
C GLU A 95 14.62 1.85 11.17
N GLU A 96 13.33 2.09 11.45
CA GLU A 96 12.34 1.01 11.43
C GLU A 96 12.03 0.54 10.00
N ILE A 97 11.99 1.43 9.01
CA ILE A 97 11.80 1.02 7.60
C ILE A 97 13.01 0.21 7.10
N ARG A 98 14.24 0.61 7.44
CA ARG A 98 15.45 -0.18 7.13
C ARG A 98 15.36 -1.58 7.73
N ARG A 99 14.97 -1.67 9.01
CA ARG A 99 14.76 -2.95 9.67
C ARG A 99 13.71 -3.81 8.96
N ILE A 100 12.60 -3.22 8.53
CA ILE A 100 11.56 -3.93 7.76
C ILE A 100 12.12 -4.43 6.42
N ALA A 101 12.90 -3.59 5.73
CA ALA A 101 13.53 -3.96 4.47
C ALA A 101 14.47 -5.17 4.65
N GLU A 102 15.35 -5.12 5.66
CA GLU A 102 16.26 -6.22 6.00
C GLU A 102 15.51 -7.53 6.29
N VAL A 103 14.45 -7.48 7.11
CA VAL A 103 13.64 -8.67 7.44
C VAL A 103 12.93 -9.23 6.21
N ARG A 104 12.44 -8.38 5.31
CA ARG A 104 11.82 -8.84 4.05
C ARG A 104 12.85 -9.42 3.09
N GLN A 105 14.02 -8.80 2.97
CA GLN A 105 15.10 -9.30 2.11
C GLN A 105 15.63 -10.65 2.60
N SER A 106 15.82 -10.83 3.91
CA SER A 106 16.20 -12.13 4.46
C SER A 106 15.11 -13.19 4.25
N SER A 107 13.85 -12.78 4.20
CA SER A 107 12.72 -13.67 3.86
C SER A 107 12.70 -14.12 2.40
N LEU A 108 13.33 -13.38 1.49
CA LEU A 108 13.46 -13.75 0.08
C LEU A 108 14.60 -14.74 -0.17
N VAL A 109 15.47 -14.98 0.82
CA VAL A 109 16.51 -16.00 0.76
C VAL A 109 15.84 -17.37 0.90
N ARG A 110 15.54 -18.00 -0.24
CA ARG A 110 14.92 -19.32 -0.29
C ARG A 110 15.88 -20.41 0.21
N PRO A 111 15.39 -21.45 0.91
CA PRO A 111 16.17 -22.66 1.13
C PRO A 111 16.32 -23.42 -0.20
N ASP A 112 17.49 -23.24 -0.83
CA ASP A 112 17.93 -23.75 -2.17
C ASP A 112 17.60 -25.24 -2.43
N ILE A 113 17.47 -26.07 -1.38
CA ILE A 113 17.35 -27.52 -1.50
C ILE A 113 15.91 -28.01 -1.74
N TRP A 114 14.90 -27.39 -1.12
CA TRP A 114 13.50 -27.83 -1.29
C TRP A 114 12.95 -27.46 -2.68
N ASP A 115 13.41 -26.34 -3.24
CA ASP A 115 13.15 -25.94 -4.63
C ASP A 115 13.78 -26.94 -5.63
N GLU A 116 15.00 -27.45 -5.38
CA GLU A 116 15.61 -28.48 -6.23
C GLU A 116 14.78 -29.79 -6.23
N PHE A 117 14.26 -30.20 -5.07
CA PHE A 117 13.38 -31.36 -5.00
C PHE A 117 12.04 -31.12 -5.69
N LEU A 118 11.50 -29.91 -5.62
CA LEU A 118 10.29 -29.51 -6.33
C LEU A 118 10.46 -29.62 -7.85
N ASP A 119 11.53 -29.05 -8.41
CA ASP A 119 11.82 -29.12 -9.85
C ASP A 119 11.93 -30.58 -10.35
N ARG A 120 12.56 -31.43 -9.54
CA ARG A 120 12.73 -32.85 -9.87
C ARG A 120 11.39 -33.60 -9.87
N VAL A 121 10.50 -33.35 -8.91
CA VAL A 121 9.17 -33.99 -8.89
C VAL A 121 8.27 -33.45 -10.02
N GLU A 122 8.38 -32.17 -10.39
CA GLU A 122 7.65 -31.62 -11.52
C GLU A 122 8.07 -32.27 -12.85
N SER A 123 9.38 -32.48 -13.04
CA SER A 123 9.92 -33.24 -14.17
C SER A 123 9.35 -34.67 -14.23
N LEU A 124 9.26 -35.37 -13.09
CA LEU A 124 8.64 -36.71 -13.02
C LEU A 124 7.16 -36.67 -13.43
N ARG A 125 6.41 -35.67 -12.95
CA ARG A 125 5.01 -35.47 -13.33
C ARG A 125 4.85 -35.24 -14.83
N GLU A 126 5.73 -34.46 -15.47
CA GLU A 126 5.71 -34.27 -16.92
C GLU A 126 5.87 -35.59 -17.69
N GLN A 127 6.75 -36.48 -17.22
CA GLN A 127 6.91 -37.82 -17.78
C GLN A 127 5.62 -38.64 -17.65
N VAL A 128 4.95 -38.60 -16.49
CA VAL A 128 3.65 -39.26 -16.26
C VAL A 128 2.57 -38.72 -17.19
N VAL A 129 2.47 -37.39 -17.34
CA VAL A 129 1.51 -36.74 -18.25
C VAL A 129 1.75 -37.16 -19.70
N SER A 130 3.01 -37.21 -20.13
CA SER A 130 3.41 -37.66 -21.46
C SER A 130 3.00 -39.12 -21.73
N LEU A 131 3.24 -40.02 -20.76
CA LEU A 131 2.83 -41.43 -20.84
C LEU A 131 1.30 -41.57 -20.91
N ARG A 132 0.56 -40.81 -20.10
CA ARG A 132 -0.91 -40.81 -20.10
C ARG A 132 -1.48 -40.25 -21.41
N HIS A 133 -0.88 -39.21 -21.97
CA HIS A 133 -1.23 -38.70 -23.29
C HIS A 133 -1.02 -39.77 -24.37
N ALA A 134 0.15 -40.41 -24.36
CA ALA A 134 0.51 -41.47 -25.30
C ALA A 134 -0.44 -42.69 -25.22
N GLN A 135 -0.83 -43.07 -24.00
CA GLN A 135 -1.82 -44.11 -23.74
C GLN A 135 -3.20 -43.77 -24.33
N ARG A 136 -3.68 -42.52 -24.15
CA ARG A 136 -4.99 -42.06 -24.66
C ARG A 136 -5.08 -42.03 -26.18
N ILE A 137 -4.05 -41.53 -26.86
CA ILE A 137 -4.06 -41.42 -28.33
C ILE A 137 -3.95 -42.80 -29.01
N THR A 138 -3.48 -43.81 -28.29
CA THR A 138 -3.24 -45.15 -28.81
C THR A 138 -4.42 -46.04 -28.50
N ARG A 139 -5.32 -46.23 -29.47
CA ARG A 139 -6.55 -47.04 -29.30
C ARG A 139 -6.34 -48.41 -28.66
N PHE A 140 -5.21 -49.08 -28.94
CA PHE A 140 -4.89 -50.38 -28.33
C PHE A 140 -4.67 -50.27 -26.82
N LEU A 141 -3.91 -49.27 -26.36
CA LEU A 141 -3.63 -49.03 -24.95
C LEU A 141 -4.79 -48.38 -24.20
N ALA A 142 -5.61 -47.60 -24.90
CA ALA A 142 -6.83 -47.01 -24.35
C ALA A 142 -7.84 -48.06 -23.84
N ILE A 143 -7.76 -49.29 -24.33
CA ILE A 143 -8.65 -50.41 -23.98
C ILE A 143 -8.05 -51.30 -22.88
N GLN A 144 -6.76 -51.17 -22.57
CA GLN A 144 -6.09 -51.95 -21.52
C GLN A 144 -6.48 -51.38 -20.15
N GLN A 145 -7.48 -51.97 -19.50
CA GLN A 145 -8.07 -51.44 -18.26
C GLN A 145 -7.05 -51.28 -17.14
N GLU A 146 -6.17 -52.27 -16.93
CA GLU A 146 -5.14 -52.21 -15.88
C GLU A 146 -4.15 -51.07 -16.11
N LEU A 147 -3.72 -50.86 -17.35
CA LEU A 147 -2.83 -49.76 -17.70
C LEU A 147 -3.51 -48.40 -17.52
N VAL A 148 -4.81 -48.31 -17.83
CA VAL A 148 -5.61 -47.09 -17.62
C VAL A 148 -5.69 -46.76 -16.13
N SER A 149 -5.98 -47.75 -15.28
CA SER A 149 -6.10 -47.53 -13.83
C SER A 149 -4.76 -47.15 -13.21
N SER A 150 -3.68 -47.89 -13.51
CA SER A 150 -2.36 -47.63 -12.92
C SER A 150 -1.78 -46.27 -13.33
N LEU A 151 -1.98 -45.84 -14.58
CA LEU A 151 -1.56 -44.50 -15.02
C LEU A 151 -2.44 -43.37 -14.44
N LEU A 152 -3.70 -43.64 -14.12
CA LEU A 152 -4.57 -42.67 -13.45
C LEU A 152 -4.17 -42.48 -11.99
N GLU A 153 -3.90 -43.59 -11.29
CA GLU A 153 -3.41 -43.61 -9.92
C GLU A 153 -2.05 -42.90 -9.80
N LEU A 154 -1.08 -43.28 -10.64
CA LEU A 154 0.23 -42.62 -10.69
C LEU A 154 0.12 -41.12 -10.97
N HIS A 155 -0.78 -40.71 -11.87
CA HIS A 155 -1.01 -39.30 -12.15
C HIS A 155 -1.56 -38.56 -10.92
N ASN A 156 -2.50 -39.14 -10.18
CA ASN A 156 -3.08 -38.48 -9.01
C ASN A 156 -2.04 -38.34 -7.90
N LEU A 157 -1.28 -39.40 -7.61
CA LEU A 157 -0.16 -39.37 -6.66
C LEU A 157 0.89 -38.34 -7.08
N SER A 158 1.20 -38.22 -8.37
CA SER A 158 2.16 -37.20 -8.85
C SER A 158 1.66 -35.76 -8.67
N VAL A 159 0.35 -35.54 -8.69
CA VAL A 159 -0.23 -34.20 -8.47
C VAL A 159 -0.24 -33.86 -6.99
N GLU A 160 -0.58 -34.84 -6.16
CA GLU A 160 -0.58 -34.72 -4.70
C GLU A 160 0.83 -34.45 -4.16
N HIS A 161 1.80 -35.24 -4.61
CA HIS A 161 3.21 -35.10 -4.19
C HIS A 161 3.85 -33.78 -4.64
N VAL A 162 3.52 -33.30 -5.85
CA VAL A 162 3.95 -31.94 -6.28
C VAL A 162 3.35 -30.87 -5.37
N GLY A 163 2.06 -30.97 -5.03
CA GLY A 163 1.42 -30.00 -4.14
C GLY A 163 2.03 -29.97 -2.74
N GLU A 164 2.41 -31.14 -2.20
CA GLU A 164 3.11 -31.23 -0.92
C GLU A 164 4.52 -30.62 -0.98
N MET A 165 5.30 -30.93 -2.01
CA MET A 165 6.63 -30.35 -2.20
C MET A 165 6.59 -28.84 -2.40
N GLN A 166 5.56 -28.31 -3.07
CA GLN A 166 5.33 -26.87 -3.20
C GLN A 166 5.06 -26.21 -1.84
N LEU A 167 4.33 -26.88 -0.95
CA LEU A 167 4.10 -26.39 0.40
C LEU A 167 5.37 -26.41 1.24
N LEU A 168 6.21 -27.44 1.11
CA LEU A 168 7.48 -27.54 1.83
C LEU A 168 8.49 -26.49 1.35
N ALA A 169 8.59 -26.25 0.04
CA ALA A 169 9.48 -25.25 -0.54
C ALA A 169 9.13 -23.81 -0.13
N GLN A 170 7.87 -23.55 0.25
CA GLN A 170 7.41 -22.25 0.74
C GLN A 170 7.61 -22.04 2.24
N LYS A 171 8.04 -23.06 2.99
CA LYS A 171 8.22 -22.98 4.44
C LYS A 171 9.62 -22.51 4.80
N GLU A 172 9.67 -21.63 5.80
CA GLU A 172 10.90 -21.12 6.39
C GLU A 172 11.59 -22.16 7.29
N GLU A 173 10.80 -22.91 8.06
CA GLU A 173 11.26 -24.09 8.80
C GLU A 173 10.37 -25.29 8.44
N VAL A 174 11.00 -26.38 8.03
CA VAL A 174 10.30 -27.65 7.76
C VAL A 174 10.33 -28.53 9.00
N GLU A 175 9.15 -28.87 9.50
CA GLU A 175 9.00 -29.79 10.62
C GLU A 175 9.41 -31.22 10.21
N PRO A 176 10.14 -31.98 11.04
CA PRO A 176 10.56 -33.34 10.71
C PRO A 176 9.42 -34.28 10.32
N SER A 177 8.24 -34.13 10.92
CA SER A 177 7.08 -34.96 10.59
C SER A 177 6.53 -34.69 9.18
N GLU A 178 6.69 -33.47 8.67
CA GLU A 178 6.23 -33.10 7.33
C GLU A 178 7.20 -33.60 6.26
N ALA A 179 8.51 -33.46 6.53
CA ALA A 179 9.56 -34.06 5.70
C ALA A 179 9.43 -35.60 5.62
N GLU A 180 9.11 -36.26 6.74
CA GLU A 180 8.83 -37.70 6.77
C GLU A 180 7.58 -38.07 5.95
N THR A 181 6.55 -37.22 5.94
CA THR A 181 5.32 -37.44 5.16
C THR A 181 5.62 -37.34 3.66
N ALA A 182 6.40 -36.35 3.23
CA ALA A 182 6.84 -36.22 1.85
C ALA A 182 7.69 -37.40 1.38
N VAL A 183 8.54 -37.96 2.25
CA VAL A 183 9.28 -39.20 1.94
C VAL A 183 8.33 -40.38 1.73
N GLU A 184 7.29 -40.53 2.56
CA GLU A 184 6.33 -41.62 2.42
C GLU A 184 5.52 -41.49 1.13
N ASN A 185 5.07 -40.29 0.79
CA ASN A 185 4.35 -40.02 -0.46
C ASN A 185 5.25 -40.23 -1.69
N ALA A 186 6.54 -39.90 -1.60
CA ALA A 186 7.53 -40.24 -2.63
C ALA A 186 7.68 -41.76 -2.81
N ARG A 187 7.63 -42.55 -1.73
CA ARG A 187 7.66 -44.02 -1.81
C ARG A 187 6.42 -44.58 -2.50
N GLU A 188 5.24 -44.07 -2.16
CA GLU A 188 3.99 -44.46 -2.80
C GLU A 188 4.01 -44.12 -4.30
N LEU A 189 4.54 -42.96 -4.66
CA LEU A 189 4.72 -42.52 -6.05
C LEU A 189 5.61 -43.49 -6.84
N VAL A 190 6.78 -43.86 -6.30
CA VAL A 190 7.71 -44.81 -6.95
C VAL A 190 7.09 -46.22 -7.05
N ALA A 191 6.35 -46.66 -6.02
CA ALA A 191 5.64 -47.94 -6.06
C ALA A 191 4.58 -47.97 -7.18
N ALA A 192 3.86 -46.87 -7.39
CA ALA A 192 2.90 -46.73 -8.48
C ALA A 192 3.58 -46.76 -9.87
N MET A 193 4.80 -46.24 -10.01
CA MET A 193 5.58 -46.35 -11.25
C MET A 193 5.92 -47.82 -11.57
N VAL A 194 6.24 -48.62 -10.56
CA VAL A 194 6.47 -50.06 -10.71
C VAL A 194 5.19 -50.79 -11.14
N ALA A 195 4.04 -50.44 -10.57
CA ALA A 195 2.74 -50.98 -10.97
C ALA A 195 2.40 -50.66 -12.45
N VAL A 196 2.74 -49.46 -12.92
CA VAL A 196 2.60 -49.09 -14.34
C VAL A 196 3.46 -49.97 -15.25
N ARG A 197 4.69 -50.31 -14.84
CA ARG A 197 5.56 -51.24 -15.61
C ARG A 197 4.95 -52.64 -15.72
N GLU A 198 4.30 -53.14 -14.66
CA GLU A 198 3.62 -54.43 -14.67
C GLU A 198 2.41 -54.42 -15.60
N ALA A 199 1.55 -53.39 -15.47
CA ALA A 199 0.39 -53.22 -16.35
C ALA A 199 0.81 -53.05 -17.83
N PHE A 200 1.94 -52.38 -18.07
CA PHE A 200 2.52 -52.25 -19.41
C PHE A 200 3.03 -53.58 -19.97
N SER A 201 3.60 -54.44 -19.11
CA SER A 201 4.06 -55.78 -19.50
C SER A 201 2.88 -56.67 -19.90
N LEU A 202 1.77 -56.63 -19.16
CA LEU A 202 0.56 -57.34 -19.53
C LEU A 202 -0.02 -56.84 -20.87
N ALA A 203 -0.04 -55.53 -21.08
CA ALA A 203 -0.45 -54.95 -22.37
C ALA A 203 0.45 -55.42 -23.53
N PHE A 204 1.74 -55.66 -23.26
CA PHE A 204 2.69 -56.17 -24.25
C PHE A 204 2.42 -57.64 -24.59
N GLU A 205 2.11 -58.47 -23.60
CA GLU A 205 1.70 -59.86 -23.82
C GLU A 205 0.43 -59.93 -24.68
N ASN A 206 -0.58 -59.11 -24.35
CA ASN A 206 -1.81 -58.98 -25.15
C ASN A 206 -1.55 -58.56 -26.60
N LEU A 207 -0.50 -57.75 -26.84
CA LEU A 207 -0.11 -57.35 -28.20
C LEU A 207 0.52 -58.51 -28.99
N LEU A 208 1.28 -59.40 -28.32
CA LEU A 208 1.92 -60.54 -28.96
C LEU A 208 0.91 -61.56 -29.48
N GLU A 209 -0.23 -61.70 -28.82
CA GLU A 209 -1.33 -62.60 -29.21
C GLU A 209 -2.10 -62.14 -30.46
N LEU A 210 -1.94 -60.88 -30.90
CA LEU A 210 -2.58 -60.40 -32.13
C LEU A 210 -2.01 -61.07 -33.39
N PRO A 211 -2.84 -61.30 -34.43
CA PRO A 211 -2.37 -61.83 -35.70
C PRO A 211 -1.36 -60.90 -36.39
N GLU A 212 -0.40 -61.48 -37.12
CA GLU A 212 0.65 -60.73 -37.81
C GLU A 212 0.09 -59.70 -38.80
N SER A 213 0.46 -58.43 -38.60
CA SER A 213 0.03 -57.31 -39.43
C SER A 213 1.03 -56.16 -39.38
N GLU A 214 0.99 -55.29 -40.38
CA GLU A 214 1.79 -54.05 -40.41
C GLU A 214 1.51 -53.18 -39.17
N ARG A 215 0.24 -53.14 -38.75
CA ARG A 215 -0.20 -52.46 -37.52
C ARG A 215 0.38 -53.06 -36.24
N LYS A 216 0.47 -54.39 -36.14
CA LYS A 216 1.14 -55.08 -35.00
C LYS A 216 2.62 -54.68 -34.93
N THR A 217 3.29 -54.62 -36.08
CA THR A 217 4.70 -54.21 -36.18
C THR A 217 4.92 -52.76 -35.73
N GLU A 218 4.02 -51.86 -36.11
CA GLU A 218 4.02 -50.46 -35.68
C GLU A 218 3.80 -50.32 -34.17
N LEU A 219 2.80 -51.02 -33.62
CA LEU A 219 2.51 -51.04 -32.18
C LEU A 219 3.70 -51.60 -31.38
N LEU A 220 4.38 -52.64 -31.86
CA LEU A 220 5.57 -53.18 -31.21
C LEU A 220 6.71 -52.16 -31.14
N ARG A 221 6.88 -51.31 -32.16
CA ARG A 221 7.88 -50.22 -32.13
C ARG A 221 7.51 -49.15 -31.12
N LEU A 222 6.23 -48.75 -31.07
CA LEU A 222 5.73 -47.77 -30.08
C LEU A 222 5.87 -48.30 -28.66
N MET A 223 5.50 -49.56 -28.42
CA MET A 223 5.63 -50.18 -27.10
C MET A 223 7.07 -50.25 -26.62
N LYS A 224 8.05 -50.51 -27.51
CA LYS A 224 9.47 -50.45 -27.13
C LYS A 224 9.92 -49.05 -26.72
N ARG A 225 9.41 -48.00 -27.37
CA ARG A 225 9.73 -46.61 -27.00
C ARG A 225 9.17 -46.26 -25.63
N TRP A 226 7.94 -46.67 -25.33
CA TRP A 226 7.34 -46.42 -24.01
C TRP A 226 7.91 -47.31 -22.92
N ALA A 227 8.27 -48.55 -23.21
CA ALA A 227 9.02 -49.39 -22.25
C ALA A 227 10.31 -48.68 -21.80
N LYS A 228 11.02 -48.03 -22.74
CA LYS A 228 12.19 -47.21 -22.41
C LYS A 228 11.80 -46.01 -21.53
N ALA A 229 10.76 -45.27 -21.90
CA ALA A 229 10.31 -44.11 -21.14
C ALA A 229 9.85 -44.47 -19.71
N VAL A 230 9.13 -45.58 -19.54
CA VAL A 230 8.70 -46.09 -18.22
C VAL A 230 9.92 -46.48 -17.37
N ASN A 231 10.93 -47.12 -17.96
CA ASN A 231 12.14 -47.46 -17.22
C ASN A 231 12.93 -46.21 -16.80
N THR A 232 13.06 -45.21 -17.68
CA THR A 232 13.71 -43.94 -17.33
C THR A 232 12.97 -43.21 -16.21
N MET A 233 11.63 -43.14 -16.26
CA MET A 233 10.82 -42.56 -15.19
C MET A 233 11.03 -43.27 -13.84
N ILE A 234 11.16 -44.61 -13.85
CA ILE A 234 11.45 -45.38 -12.63
C ILE A 234 12.86 -45.06 -12.11
N GLU A 235 13.87 -45.01 -12.99
CA GLU A 235 15.24 -44.65 -12.61
C GLU A 235 15.31 -43.25 -11.99
N ASP A 236 14.64 -42.27 -12.61
CA ASP A 236 14.56 -40.90 -12.11
C ASP A 236 13.80 -40.82 -10.77
N GLY A 237 12.71 -41.57 -10.64
CA GLY A 237 11.90 -41.65 -9.41
C GLY A 237 12.65 -42.31 -8.25
N GLU A 238 13.38 -43.40 -8.50
CA GLU A 238 14.23 -44.05 -7.51
C GLU A 238 15.41 -43.17 -7.08
N SER A 239 15.97 -42.38 -8.01
CA SER A 239 17.02 -41.40 -7.67
C SER A 239 16.46 -40.27 -6.82
N TYR A 240 15.31 -39.72 -7.19
CA TYR A 240 14.63 -38.67 -6.43
C TYR A 240 14.32 -39.13 -4.99
N LEU A 241 13.71 -40.31 -4.84
CA LEU A 241 13.39 -40.86 -3.53
C LEU A 241 14.64 -41.05 -2.66
N ARG A 242 15.72 -41.59 -3.23
CA ARG A 242 16.97 -41.79 -2.49
C ARG A 242 17.54 -40.47 -1.99
N ASP A 243 17.62 -39.48 -2.86
CA ASP A 243 18.23 -38.19 -2.51
C ASP A 243 17.37 -37.46 -1.46
N LEU A 244 16.04 -37.56 -1.56
CA LEU A 244 15.11 -37.03 -0.56
C LEU A 244 15.23 -37.76 0.78
N GLU A 245 15.32 -39.09 0.78
CA GLU A 245 15.55 -39.89 1.99
C GLU A 245 16.89 -39.55 2.65
N ASP A 246 17.96 -39.44 1.86
CA ASP A 246 19.29 -39.11 2.37
C ASP A 246 19.31 -37.71 2.98
N PHE A 247 18.61 -36.74 2.36
CA PHE A 247 18.47 -35.39 2.87
C PHE A 247 17.69 -35.35 4.19
N VAL A 248 16.49 -35.94 4.23
CA VAL A 248 15.64 -35.95 5.44
C VAL A 248 16.32 -36.69 6.61
N ASN A 249 17.09 -37.75 6.34
CA ASN A 249 17.83 -38.48 7.36
C ASN A 249 19.11 -37.77 7.84
N SER A 250 19.62 -36.78 7.10
CA SER A 250 20.85 -36.05 7.45
C SER A 250 20.66 -35.07 8.62
N SER A 251 19.42 -34.86 9.09
CA SER A 251 19.04 -33.96 10.19
C SER A 251 19.26 -32.47 9.93
N ASP A 252 19.50 -32.08 8.69
CA ASP A 252 19.70 -30.70 8.24
C ASP A 252 18.53 -30.27 7.33
N LEU A 253 17.32 -30.27 7.88
CA LEU A 253 16.08 -29.95 7.14
C LEU A 253 15.99 -28.47 6.77
N ASN A 254 16.73 -27.64 7.51
CA ASN A 254 16.83 -26.20 7.37
C ASN A 254 18.33 -25.83 7.32
N PRO A 255 19.03 -26.15 6.20
CA PRO A 255 20.45 -25.84 6.10
C PRO A 255 20.67 -24.35 6.29
N GLU A 256 21.57 -23.99 7.20
CA GLU A 256 21.88 -22.59 7.44
C GLU A 256 22.31 -21.91 6.12
N PRO A 257 21.90 -20.66 5.89
CA PRO A 257 22.31 -19.92 4.70
C PRO A 257 23.83 -19.96 4.57
N LEU A 258 24.32 -20.00 3.33
CA LEU A 258 25.76 -19.93 3.01
C LEU A 258 26.45 -18.65 3.53
N GLU A 259 25.72 -17.76 4.20
CA GLU A 259 26.24 -16.58 4.90
C GLU A 259 27.08 -16.94 6.14
N ASN A 260 26.80 -18.03 6.86
CA ASN A 260 27.60 -18.35 8.06
C ASN A 260 29.01 -18.92 7.77
N GLN A 261 29.33 -19.24 6.51
CA GLN A 261 30.70 -19.52 6.06
C GLN A 261 31.36 -18.34 5.32
N LEU A 262 30.57 -17.34 4.91
CA LEU A 262 31.03 -16.13 4.22
C LEU A 262 31.06 -14.89 5.13
N ALA A 263 30.60 -14.99 6.38
CA ALA A 263 30.69 -13.94 7.39
C ALA A 263 32.15 -13.55 7.77
N GLU A 264 33.16 -14.29 7.31
CA GLU A 264 34.58 -13.87 7.37
C GLU A 264 35.08 -13.20 6.06
N GLN A 265 34.22 -13.03 5.05
CA GLN A 265 34.54 -12.36 3.77
C GLN A 265 33.54 -11.29 3.33
N THR A 266 32.44 -11.07 4.07
CA THR A 266 31.50 -9.96 3.85
C THR A 266 31.91 -8.64 4.52
N GLU A 267 33.21 -8.42 4.75
CA GLU A 267 33.73 -7.06 4.98
C GLU A 267 33.83 -6.24 3.67
N ASP A 268 33.78 -6.88 2.50
CA ASP A 268 34.08 -6.22 1.20
C ASP A 268 32.84 -5.90 0.32
N LEU A 269 31.60 -6.01 0.82
CA LEU A 269 30.39 -5.62 0.07
C LEU A 269 29.51 -4.55 0.75
N ASN A 270 29.87 -4.07 1.95
CA ASN A 270 29.20 -2.98 2.66
C ASN A 270 29.75 -1.58 2.33
N GLU A 271 30.37 -1.40 1.15
CA GLU A 271 31.09 -0.16 0.82
C GLU A 271 30.23 0.92 0.10
N PHE A 272 28.92 0.73 0.00
CA PHE A 272 28.01 1.77 -0.45
C PHE A 272 26.91 2.01 0.61
N SER A 273 26.91 3.23 1.17
CA SER A 273 25.91 3.86 2.06
C SER A 273 25.84 3.45 3.55
N ASN A 274 26.97 3.33 4.25
CA ASN A 274 26.98 3.52 5.72
C ASN A 274 27.29 4.99 6.06
N GLU A 275 26.39 5.91 5.69
CA GLU A 275 26.25 7.15 6.46
C GLU A 275 25.42 6.79 7.71
N GLU A 276 26.10 6.74 8.85
CA GLU A 276 25.45 6.50 10.14
C GLU A 276 24.48 7.67 10.40
N LEU A 277 23.18 7.38 10.51
CA LEU A 277 22.17 8.38 10.86
C LEU A 277 22.61 9.14 12.13
N PRO A 278 22.41 10.47 12.19
CA PRO A 278 22.84 11.26 13.33
C PRO A 278 22.16 10.76 14.61
N SER A 279 22.94 10.59 15.67
CA SER A 279 22.43 10.18 16.99
C SER A 279 21.49 11.25 17.57
N GLU A 280 20.59 10.84 18.47
CA GLU A 280 19.72 11.83 19.15
C GLU A 280 20.54 12.90 19.91
N GLU A 281 21.76 12.57 20.37
CA GLU A 281 22.68 13.52 21.01
C GLU A 281 23.29 14.52 20.02
N GLU A 282 23.56 14.11 18.79
CA GLU A 282 24.03 14.98 17.70
C GLU A 282 22.93 15.92 17.21
N ILE A 283 21.71 15.40 17.03
CA ILE A 283 20.52 16.20 16.66
C ILE A 283 20.27 17.33 17.68
N GLU A 284 20.51 17.07 18.96
CA GLU A 284 20.36 18.10 20.01
C GLU A 284 21.39 19.24 19.90
N GLN A 285 22.57 18.94 19.35
CA GLN A 285 23.71 19.86 19.26
C GLN A 285 23.77 20.62 17.92
N MET A 286 23.13 20.11 16.87
CA MET A 286 23.12 20.71 15.53
C MET A 286 22.50 22.11 15.51
N GLU A 287 23.12 23.02 14.75
CA GLU A 287 22.57 24.34 14.47
C GLU A 287 21.37 24.28 13.51
N THR A 288 20.56 25.33 13.45
CA THR A 288 19.28 25.33 12.70
C THR A 288 19.44 24.98 11.22
N ALA A 289 20.55 25.41 10.58
CA ALA A 289 20.84 25.09 9.18
C ALA A 289 21.23 23.61 8.99
N GLU A 290 22.16 23.12 9.82
CA GLU A 290 22.63 21.72 9.82
C GLU A 290 21.48 20.75 10.13
N LEU A 291 20.60 21.13 11.06
CA LEU A 291 19.44 20.35 11.43
C LEU A 291 18.43 20.24 10.28
N TYR A 292 18.24 21.31 9.50
CA TYR A 292 17.36 21.28 8.35
C TYR A 292 17.95 20.44 7.22
N GLU A 293 19.24 20.59 6.93
CA GLU A 293 19.98 19.76 5.95
C GLU A 293 19.91 18.27 6.32
N SER A 294 20.14 17.93 7.59
CA SER A 294 19.99 16.56 8.09
C SER A 294 18.57 16.01 7.94
N VAL A 295 17.54 16.85 8.09
CA VAL A 295 16.14 16.44 7.82
C VAL A 295 15.92 16.15 6.33
N GLN A 296 16.57 16.90 5.42
CA GLN A 296 16.50 16.64 3.98
C GLN A 296 17.21 15.33 3.63
N GLU A 297 18.42 15.11 4.12
CA GLU A 297 19.20 13.88 3.91
C GLU A 297 18.46 12.64 4.44
N MET A 298 17.95 12.68 5.68
CA MET A 298 17.15 11.58 6.23
C MET A 298 15.86 11.31 5.43
N THR A 299 15.32 12.32 4.76
CA THR A 299 14.14 12.16 3.90
C THR A 299 14.51 11.45 2.58
N GLU A 300 15.72 11.68 2.05
CA GLU A 300 16.25 10.93 0.90
C GLU A 300 16.55 9.47 1.30
N GLU A 301 17.21 9.26 2.44
CA GLU A 301 17.47 7.91 2.96
C GLU A 301 16.18 7.12 3.26
N LEU A 302 15.14 7.80 3.76
CA LEU A 302 13.80 7.25 3.92
C LEU A 302 13.25 6.75 2.58
N ASP A 303 13.46 7.52 1.51
CA ASP A 303 12.98 7.17 0.19
C ASP A 303 13.64 5.90 -0.34
N GLU A 304 14.96 5.79 -0.17
CA GLU A 304 15.74 4.61 -0.51
C GLU A 304 15.34 3.38 0.32
N ALA A 305 15.26 3.50 1.64
CA ALA A 305 14.87 2.39 2.51
C ALA A 305 13.44 1.91 2.19
N PHE A 306 12.54 2.84 1.89
CA PHE A 306 11.17 2.50 1.50
C PHE A 306 11.10 1.81 0.14
N LEU A 307 11.97 2.19 -0.81
CA LEU A 307 12.10 1.49 -2.09
C LEU A 307 12.50 0.03 -1.91
N GLU A 308 13.44 -0.23 -1.01
CA GLU A 308 13.89 -1.59 -0.71
C GLU A 308 12.77 -2.46 -0.14
N VAL A 309 11.95 -1.93 0.76
CA VAL A 309 10.73 -2.62 1.24
C VAL A 309 9.83 -2.99 0.06
N LYS A 310 9.63 -2.07 -0.89
CA LYS A 310 8.71 -2.27 -2.01
C LYS A 310 9.26 -3.20 -3.07
N ALA A 311 10.56 -3.15 -3.33
CA ALA A 311 11.24 -4.13 -4.19
C ALA A 311 11.10 -5.52 -3.59
N ALA A 312 11.28 -5.66 -2.27
CA ALA A 312 11.10 -6.94 -1.61
C ALA A 312 9.64 -7.44 -1.66
N GLU A 313 8.64 -6.58 -1.41
CA GLU A 313 7.22 -6.91 -1.55
C GLU A 313 6.86 -7.34 -2.99
N LEU A 314 7.41 -6.65 -4.00
CA LEU A 314 7.18 -6.98 -5.40
C LEU A 314 7.83 -8.31 -5.77
N ALA A 315 9.06 -8.56 -5.32
CA ALA A 315 9.77 -9.81 -5.52
C ALA A 315 9.00 -11.00 -4.92
N GLU A 316 8.44 -10.82 -3.71
CA GLU A 316 7.60 -11.81 -3.03
C GLU A 316 6.30 -12.07 -3.81
N SER A 317 5.57 -11.01 -4.18
CA SER A 317 4.26 -11.10 -4.84
C SER A 317 4.35 -11.68 -6.25
N GLN A 318 5.36 -11.31 -7.03
CA GLN A 318 5.51 -11.72 -8.42
C GLN A 318 6.52 -12.86 -8.62
N GLN A 319 7.07 -13.40 -7.53
CA GLN A 319 8.06 -14.48 -7.55
C GLN A 319 9.27 -14.20 -8.47
N MET A 320 9.72 -12.95 -8.50
CA MET A 320 10.87 -12.51 -9.29
C MET A 320 12.11 -12.26 -8.42
N SER A 321 13.26 -12.05 -9.05
CA SER A 321 14.48 -11.71 -8.29
C SER A 321 14.38 -10.30 -7.68
N LEU A 322 15.07 -10.07 -6.56
CA LEU A 322 15.13 -8.75 -5.92
C LEU A 322 15.72 -7.70 -6.88
N GLU A 323 16.68 -8.07 -7.73
CA GLU A 323 17.29 -7.19 -8.73
C GLU A 323 16.27 -6.73 -9.79
N GLU A 324 15.50 -7.66 -10.36
CA GLU A 324 14.43 -7.34 -11.32
C GLU A 324 13.32 -6.50 -10.67
N ALA A 325 13.00 -6.78 -9.41
CA ALA A 325 12.02 -6.00 -8.66
C ALA A 325 12.50 -4.56 -8.44
N ARG A 326 13.78 -4.34 -8.08
CA ARG A 326 14.36 -3.00 -7.91
C ARG A 326 14.28 -2.16 -9.19
N GLU A 327 14.49 -2.75 -10.36
CA GLU A 327 14.35 -2.05 -11.65
C GLU A 327 12.88 -1.70 -11.98
N SER A 328 11.94 -2.44 -11.40
CA SER A 328 10.51 -2.36 -11.71
C SER A 328 9.74 -1.46 -10.73
N VAL A 329 10.27 -1.21 -9.53
CA VAL A 329 9.64 -0.33 -8.53
C VAL A 329 9.93 1.13 -8.86
N TYR A 330 8.85 1.91 -8.98
CA TYR A 330 8.95 3.35 -9.13
C TYR A 330 8.87 4.06 -7.77
N ALA A 331 9.88 4.86 -7.44
CA ALA A 331 9.89 5.71 -6.26
C ALA A 331 9.14 7.03 -6.48
N PRO A 332 8.26 7.45 -5.56
CA PRO A 332 7.97 8.87 -5.40
C PRO A 332 9.21 9.57 -4.83
N GLU A 333 9.81 10.49 -5.60
CA GLU A 333 10.70 11.52 -5.05
C GLU A 333 9.89 12.34 -4.06
N SER A 334 10.26 12.32 -2.78
CA SER A 334 9.63 13.16 -1.77
C SER A 334 10.04 14.63 -1.93
N ASP A 335 9.16 15.55 -1.54
CA ASP A 335 9.47 16.98 -1.46
C ASP A 335 10.50 17.20 -0.34
N THR A 336 11.80 17.22 -0.69
CA THR A 336 12.90 17.58 0.23
C THR A 336 12.90 19.08 0.58
N GLY A 337 11.90 19.84 0.13
CA GLY A 337 11.75 21.25 0.46
C GLY A 337 12.79 22.15 -0.24
N PRO A 338 12.66 23.47 -0.10
CA PRO A 338 13.61 24.41 -0.69
C PRO A 338 14.97 24.34 0.01
N ASP A 339 16.06 24.58 -0.74
CA ASP A 339 17.39 24.84 -0.17
C ASP A 339 17.38 26.19 0.55
N LEU A 340 17.52 26.14 1.87
CA LEU A 340 17.51 27.29 2.77
C LEU A 340 18.81 27.44 3.56
N SER A 341 19.83 26.65 3.23
CA SER A 341 21.12 26.54 3.94
C SER A 341 21.77 27.92 4.16
N GLU A 342 21.93 28.72 3.10
CA GLU A 342 22.53 30.06 3.17
C GLU A 342 21.71 31.05 4.01
N SER A 343 20.38 30.90 4.03
CA SER A 343 19.49 31.79 4.77
C SER A 343 19.48 31.46 6.25
N LEU A 344 19.49 30.17 6.60
CA LEU A 344 19.51 29.67 7.98
C LEU A 344 20.90 29.77 8.63
N ALA A 345 21.99 29.73 7.85
CA ALA A 345 23.36 29.89 8.37
C ALA A 345 23.63 31.29 8.94
N LYS A 346 22.80 32.30 8.61
CA LYS A 346 22.88 33.67 9.13
C LYS A 346 22.27 33.74 10.53
N ASN A 347 22.85 33.02 11.48
CA ASN A 347 22.46 32.84 12.89
C ASN A 347 22.32 34.17 13.69
N GLN A 348 22.68 35.33 13.10
CA GLN A 348 22.52 36.69 13.67
C GLN A 348 22.32 37.77 12.58
N PRO A 349 21.08 38.00 12.10
CA PRO A 349 20.79 39.06 11.12
C PRO A 349 21.05 40.45 11.70
N ASN A 350 21.79 41.27 10.96
CA ASN A 350 22.24 42.60 11.40
C ASN A 350 21.34 43.74 10.88
N SER A 351 20.50 43.45 9.88
CA SER A 351 19.52 44.37 9.29
C SER A 351 18.08 43.89 9.48
N SER A 352 17.10 44.80 9.31
CA SER A 352 15.68 44.45 9.36
C SER A 352 15.23 43.58 8.18
N GLU A 353 15.95 43.63 7.06
CA GLU A 353 15.66 42.83 5.85
C GLU A 353 16.20 41.41 6.01
N GLU A 354 17.47 41.26 6.40
CA GLU A 354 18.07 39.95 6.74
C GLU A 354 17.27 39.23 7.83
N PHE A 355 16.71 40.00 8.77
CA PHE A 355 15.86 39.46 9.83
C PHE A 355 14.56 38.87 9.28
N ARG A 356 13.93 39.54 8.31
CA ARG A 356 12.71 39.05 7.69
C ARG A 356 13.00 37.80 6.86
N GLU A 357 14.06 37.81 6.06
CA GLU A 357 14.50 36.67 5.25
C GLU A 357 14.80 35.44 6.12
N PHE A 358 15.53 35.60 7.22
CA PHE A 358 15.81 34.51 8.16
C PHE A 358 14.52 33.91 8.75
N ASN A 359 13.58 34.75 9.21
CA ASN A 359 12.33 34.26 9.78
C ASN A 359 11.43 33.58 8.72
N GLU A 360 11.42 34.10 7.49
CA GLU A 360 10.69 33.46 6.38
C GLU A 360 11.29 32.10 6.02
N ALA A 361 12.63 32.00 5.98
CA ALA A 361 13.32 30.73 5.79
C ALA A 361 13.04 29.76 6.93
N LEU A 362 13.07 30.22 8.18
CA LEU A 362 12.78 29.38 9.35
C LEU A 362 11.34 28.84 9.34
N ASP A 363 10.36 29.68 8.99
CA ASP A 363 8.96 29.26 8.85
C ASP A 363 8.79 28.23 7.72
N GLN A 364 9.54 28.39 6.62
CA GLN A 364 9.53 27.43 5.51
C GLN A 364 10.16 26.10 5.91
N ALA A 365 11.32 26.13 6.57
CA ALA A 365 12.03 24.96 7.05
C ALA A 365 11.20 24.15 8.06
N SER A 366 10.58 24.84 9.02
CA SER A 366 9.70 24.21 10.02
C SER A 366 8.51 23.50 9.35
N ARG A 367 7.80 24.19 8.45
CA ARG A 367 6.68 23.60 7.70
C ARG A 367 7.11 22.46 6.77
N ALA A 368 8.28 22.55 6.15
CA ALA A 368 8.83 21.49 5.32
C ALA A 368 9.14 20.25 6.15
N SER A 369 9.83 20.41 7.29
CA SER A 369 10.14 19.32 8.20
C SER A 369 8.89 18.62 8.75
N GLU A 370 7.81 19.36 9.06
CA GLU A 370 6.54 18.78 9.49
C GLU A 370 5.90 17.92 8.38
N ARG A 371 6.00 18.34 7.12
CA ARG A 371 5.50 17.54 5.99
C ARG A 371 6.33 16.27 5.82
N MET A 372 7.65 16.38 5.86
CA MET A 372 8.58 15.25 5.74
C MET A 372 8.38 14.23 6.86
N ALA A 373 8.26 14.67 8.12
CA ALA A 373 8.00 13.78 9.25
C ALA A 373 6.65 13.05 9.11
N ARG A 374 5.59 13.74 8.70
CA ARG A 374 4.29 13.10 8.42
C ARG A 374 4.36 12.13 7.25
N HIS A 375 5.16 12.44 6.23
CA HIS A 375 5.39 11.55 5.09
C HIS A 375 6.10 10.27 5.51
N ALA A 376 7.12 10.39 6.36
CA ALA A 376 7.82 9.26 6.95
C ALA A 376 6.90 8.35 7.76
N GLU A 377 6.05 8.93 8.61
CA GLU A 377 5.04 8.18 9.36
C GLU A 377 4.07 7.45 8.41
N LYS A 378 3.60 8.08 7.34
CA LYS A 378 2.73 7.43 6.34
C LYS A 378 3.43 6.28 5.62
N ARG A 379 4.71 6.41 5.29
CA ARG A 379 5.51 5.35 4.66
C ARG A 379 5.77 4.19 5.60
N LEU A 380 6.11 4.49 6.85
CA LEU A 380 6.25 3.49 7.89
C LEU A 380 4.93 2.72 8.06
N ASP A 381 3.80 3.45 8.08
CA ASP A 381 2.47 2.84 8.14
C ASP A 381 2.17 1.95 6.93
N SER A 382 2.62 2.34 5.73
CA SER A 382 2.49 1.50 4.52
C SER A 382 3.39 0.26 4.57
N ALA A 383 4.63 0.39 5.05
CA ALA A 383 5.62 -0.68 5.15
C ALA A 383 5.22 -1.75 6.20
N LEU A 384 4.70 -1.31 7.35
CA LEU A 384 4.12 -2.17 8.37
C LEU A 384 2.74 -2.71 7.95
N GLY A 385 2.07 -2.08 6.99
CA GLY A 385 0.74 -2.47 6.55
C GLY A 385 -0.29 -2.38 7.68
N GLN A 386 -0.98 -3.50 7.97
CA GLN A 386 -1.98 -3.53 9.06
C GLN A 386 -1.35 -3.71 10.45
N GLU A 387 -0.01 -3.78 10.55
CA GLU A 387 0.70 -3.92 11.82
C GLU A 387 0.94 -2.59 12.56
N SER A 388 0.73 -1.43 11.92
CA SER A 388 0.86 -0.12 12.57
C SER A 388 0.00 0.05 13.82
N ALA A 389 -1.10 -0.70 13.92
CA ALA A 389 -2.01 -0.67 15.07
C ALA A 389 -1.40 -1.32 16.34
N ARG A 390 -0.25 -1.99 16.23
CA ARG A 390 0.29 -2.89 17.26
C ARG A 390 1.37 -2.26 18.19
N GLY A 391 1.63 -0.95 18.14
CA GLY A 391 2.55 -0.24 19.07
C GLY A 391 4.04 -0.63 18.92
N GLY A 392 4.85 0.29 18.38
CA GLY A 392 6.16 -0.01 17.79
C GLY A 392 7.40 0.01 18.70
N GLU A 393 7.38 -0.53 19.91
CA GLU A 393 8.63 -0.64 20.68
C GLU A 393 8.80 -2.06 21.23
N THR A 394 9.75 -2.82 20.67
CA THR A 394 10.21 -4.18 21.02
C THR A 394 9.48 -5.38 20.40
N ARG A 395 9.59 -5.57 19.09
CA ARG A 395 9.51 -6.91 18.47
C ARG A 395 10.88 -7.49 18.23
N THR A 396 11.00 -8.80 18.32
CA THR A 396 12.13 -9.53 17.75
C THR A 396 12.04 -9.51 16.22
N ALA A 397 13.16 -9.73 15.51
CA ALA A 397 13.14 -9.82 14.04
C ALA A 397 12.21 -10.95 13.55
N GLU A 398 12.14 -12.05 14.32
CA GLU A 398 11.30 -13.22 14.04
C GLU A 398 9.80 -12.92 14.11
N GLU A 399 9.35 -12.23 15.17
CA GLU A 399 7.94 -11.84 15.31
C GLU A 399 7.49 -10.87 14.21
N LEU A 400 8.39 -9.98 13.77
CA LEU A 400 8.13 -9.08 12.64
C LEU A 400 8.04 -9.88 11.33
N ARG A 401 8.96 -10.82 11.11
CA ARG A 401 8.98 -11.69 9.93
C ARG A 401 7.69 -12.48 9.77
N SER A 402 7.31 -13.21 10.82
CA SER A 402 6.07 -14.01 10.85
C SER A 402 4.84 -13.16 10.55
N ALA A 403 4.74 -11.98 11.15
CA ALA A 403 3.59 -11.10 10.96
C ALA A 403 3.52 -10.52 9.53
N LEU A 404 4.66 -10.11 8.96
CA LEU A 404 4.72 -9.62 7.58
C LEU A 404 4.35 -10.73 6.58
N ALA A 405 4.79 -11.97 6.83
CA ALA A 405 4.45 -13.13 6.02
C ALA A 405 2.96 -13.48 6.07
N GLU A 406 2.35 -13.49 7.26
CA GLU A 406 0.90 -13.68 7.43
C GLU A 406 0.11 -12.61 6.67
N GLY A 407 0.54 -11.34 6.76
CA GLY A 407 -0.06 -10.23 6.03
C GLY A 407 0.06 -10.38 4.50
N ALA A 408 1.23 -10.82 4.01
CA ALA A 408 1.46 -11.07 2.59
C ALA A 408 0.57 -12.22 2.07
N GLN A 409 0.48 -13.34 2.80
CA GLN A 409 -0.39 -14.46 2.43
C GLN A 409 -1.86 -14.05 2.29
N ILE A 410 -2.38 -13.20 3.19
CA ILE A 410 -3.76 -12.71 3.10
C ILE A 410 -3.95 -11.77 1.92
N LYS A 411 -2.98 -10.87 1.64
CA LYS A 411 -3.03 -10.03 0.44
C LYS A 411 -3.08 -10.89 -0.82
N THR A 412 -2.26 -11.93 -0.93
CA THR A 412 -2.27 -12.88 -2.05
C THR A 412 -3.62 -13.61 -2.17
N LYS A 413 -4.17 -14.12 -1.06
CA LYS A 413 -5.52 -14.74 -1.05
C LYS A 413 -6.59 -13.75 -1.52
N MET A 414 -6.51 -12.49 -1.09
CA MET A 414 -7.43 -11.41 -1.51
C MET A 414 -7.31 -11.09 -2.99
N GLU A 415 -6.10 -11.02 -3.55
CA GLU A 415 -5.87 -10.82 -4.98
C GLU A 415 -6.46 -11.94 -5.82
N VAL A 416 -6.18 -13.20 -5.45
CA VAL A 416 -6.72 -14.37 -6.14
C VAL A 416 -8.25 -14.40 -6.05
N ALA A 417 -8.82 -14.18 -4.87
CA ALA A 417 -10.27 -14.16 -4.69
C ALA A 417 -10.94 -12.96 -5.38
N GLY A 418 -10.27 -11.80 -5.44
CA GLY A 418 -10.76 -10.58 -6.06
C GLY A 418 -10.74 -10.60 -7.59
N THR A 419 -10.05 -11.58 -8.21
CA THR A 419 -9.86 -11.66 -9.67
C THR A 419 -11.17 -11.87 -10.44
N ASN A 420 -11.30 -11.19 -11.57
CA ASN A 420 -12.41 -11.26 -12.52
C ASN A 420 -11.88 -11.46 -13.94
N GLU A 421 -12.47 -12.37 -14.72
CA GLU A 421 -11.99 -12.68 -16.08
C GLU A 421 -12.74 -11.93 -17.20
N GLY A 422 -13.18 -10.69 -16.97
CA GLY A 422 -13.99 -9.91 -17.90
C GLY A 422 -15.34 -10.55 -18.29
N ARG A 423 -16.37 -9.73 -18.53
CA ARG A 423 -17.69 -10.20 -19.04
C ARG A 423 -18.43 -11.22 -18.15
N GLN A 424 -18.03 -11.42 -16.90
CA GLN A 424 -18.73 -12.27 -15.93
C GLN A 424 -19.89 -11.54 -15.25
N SER A 425 -20.90 -11.17 -16.05
CA SER A 425 -22.08 -10.46 -15.55
C SER A 425 -22.72 -11.20 -14.37
N GLY A 426 -22.80 -10.51 -13.23
CA GLY A 426 -23.51 -10.99 -12.06
C GLY A 426 -22.75 -11.93 -11.12
N ASN A 427 -21.45 -12.16 -11.34
CA ASN A 427 -20.65 -12.93 -10.38
C ASN A 427 -20.55 -12.18 -9.03
N LEU A 428 -21.01 -12.79 -7.93
CA LEU A 428 -20.88 -12.25 -6.58
C LEU A 428 -19.83 -13.10 -5.83
N GLN A 429 -18.68 -12.51 -5.58
CA GLN A 429 -17.64 -13.11 -4.74
C GLN A 429 -17.75 -12.58 -3.32
N ASP A 430 -17.75 -13.45 -2.32
CA ASP A 430 -17.69 -13.06 -0.91
C ASP A 430 -16.24 -13.03 -0.41
N LEU A 431 -15.83 -11.88 0.13
CA LEU A 431 -14.49 -11.61 0.63
C LEU A 431 -14.49 -11.27 2.12
N ARG A 432 -15.65 -11.28 2.80
CA ARG A 432 -15.78 -10.82 4.18
C ARG A 432 -14.88 -11.59 5.14
N SER A 433 -14.79 -12.90 4.98
CA SER A 433 -14.01 -13.78 5.86
C SER A 433 -12.50 -13.49 5.76
N LEU A 434 -11.98 -13.28 4.55
CA LEU A 434 -10.59 -12.86 4.33
C LEU A 434 -10.31 -11.43 4.84
N MET A 435 -11.26 -10.51 4.64
CA MET A 435 -11.14 -9.14 5.18
C MET A 435 -11.21 -9.12 6.72
N ALA A 436 -12.05 -9.97 7.32
CA ALA A 436 -12.14 -10.15 8.76
C ALA A 436 -10.83 -10.71 9.34
N GLU A 437 -10.26 -11.73 8.72
CA GLU A 437 -8.95 -12.31 9.08
C GLU A 437 -7.86 -11.22 9.05
N SER A 438 -7.82 -10.42 7.98
CA SER A 438 -6.93 -9.26 7.87
C SER A 438 -7.14 -8.27 9.02
N TYR A 439 -8.39 -7.87 9.31
CA TYR A 439 -8.67 -6.88 10.36
C TYR A 439 -8.37 -7.41 11.77
N GLN A 440 -8.52 -8.72 12.01
CA GLN A 440 -8.20 -9.34 13.29
C GLN A 440 -6.69 -9.43 13.53
N LEU A 441 -5.88 -9.63 12.50
CA LEU A 441 -4.42 -9.50 12.61
C LEU A 441 -4.01 -8.11 13.10
N GLY A 442 -4.74 -7.07 12.71
CA GLY A 442 -4.56 -5.72 13.22
C GLY A 442 -5.05 -5.50 14.67
N GLN A 443 -5.90 -6.37 15.23
CA GLN A 443 -6.56 -6.17 16.54
C GLN A 443 -6.07 -7.08 17.68
N ASN A 444 -5.56 -8.28 17.40
CA ASN A 444 -5.30 -9.33 18.41
C ASN A 444 -4.11 -9.08 19.38
N SER A 445 -3.62 -7.85 19.55
CA SER A 445 -2.53 -7.55 20.51
C SER A 445 -2.90 -6.60 21.66
N GLU A 446 -4.18 -6.26 21.86
CA GLU A 446 -4.63 -5.59 23.10
C GLU A 446 -4.70 -6.58 24.28
N GLY A 447 -3.52 -6.98 24.73
CA GLY A 447 -3.31 -7.94 25.80
C GLY A 447 -2.35 -7.47 26.89
N ALA A 448 -2.07 -6.17 27.06
CA ALA A 448 -1.62 -5.56 28.32
C ALA A 448 -1.20 -4.08 28.13
N GLY A 449 -1.91 -3.17 28.82
CA GLY A 449 -1.28 -1.94 29.34
C GLY A 449 -1.68 -0.62 28.69
N GLY A 450 -2.39 0.21 29.46
CA GLY A 450 -2.21 1.66 29.45
C GLY A 450 -3.24 2.49 28.70
N GLY A 451 -4.25 2.97 29.42
CA GLY A 451 -5.06 4.10 28.95
C GLY A 451 -4.20 5.36 28.82
N GLY A 452 -4.15 5.92 27.62
CA GLY A 452 -3.50 7.18 27.29
C GLY A 452 -4.44 8.08 26.48
N GLU A 453 -4.40 9.37 26.80
CA GLU A 453 -5.27 10.45 26.33
C GLU A 453 -5.36 10.60 24.80
N ALA A 454 -6.52 11.09 24.37
CA ALA A 454 -6.85 11.39 22.99
C ALA A 454 -5.83 12.34 22.34
N ASP A 455 -5.13 11.84 21.31
CA ASP A 455 -4.33 12.67 20.42
C ASP A 455 -5.12 13.09 19.17
N SER A 456 -4.82 14.29 18.71
CA SER A 456 -5.60 15.17 17.85
C SER A 456 -5.46 14.92 16.34
N THR A 457 -5.01 13.73 15.94
CA THR A 457 -4.77 13.35 14.54
C THR A 457 -5.98 12.69 13.86
N GLY A 458 -7.18 13.27 13.94
CA GLY A 458 -8.32 12.93 13.06
C GLY A 458 -8.80 11.46 13.05
N ARG A 459 -8.21 10.55 13.84
CA ARG A 459 -8.61 9.15 14.02
C ARG A 459 -9.84 9.11 14.92
N ALA A 460 -10.98 9.50 14.35
CA ALA A 460 -12.27 9.36 15.00
C ALA A 460 -12.59 7.86 15.20
N GLY A 461 -12.44 7.36 16.43
CA GLY A 461 -13.32 6.34 16.99
C GLY A 461 -12.92 4.86 16.87
N LEU A 462 -11.64 4.50 16.74
CA LEU A 462 -11.23 3.09 16.63
C LEU A 462 -11.14 2.31 17.96
N ASN A 463 -11.70 2.81 19.06
CA ASN A 463 -11.62 2.17 20.39
C ASN A 463 -12.79 1.22 20.73
N GLN A 464 -13.52 0.71 19.74
CA GLN A 464 -14.57 -0.28 19.96
C GLN A 464 -14.16 -1.60 19.33
N GLN A 465 -13.87 -2.59 20.17
CA GLN A 465 -13.83 -4.00 19.78
C GLN A 465 -15.24 -4.36 19.25
N TYR A 466 -15.37 -4.51 17.94
CA TYR A 466 -16.65 -4.77 17.27
C TYR A 466 -16.78 -6.25 16.91
N ASP A 467 -17.99 -6.80 17.04
CA ASP A 467 -18.25 -8.23 16.86
C ASP A 467 -18.33 -8.61 15.37
N VAL A 468 -17.19 -8.96 14.79
CA VAL A 468 -17.08 -9.48 13.41
C VAL A 468 -17.74 -10.85 13.27
N SER A 469 -17.80 -11.65 14.34
CA SER A 469 -18.31 -13.03 14.29
C SER A 469 -19.79 -13.08 13.94
N SER A 470 -20.57 -12.08 14.36
CA SER A 470 -21.99 -11.92 14.00
C SER A 470 -22.25 -11.84 12.49
N PHE A 471 -21.30 -11.30 11.71
CA PHE A 471 -21.41 -11.21 10.24
C PHE A 471 -20.95 -12.49 9.55
N LEU A 472 -20.01 -13.23 10.16
CA LEU A 472 -19.48 -14.50 9.66
C LEU A 472 -20.39 -15.70 9.98
N GLU A 473 -21.21 -15.65 11.02
CA GLU A 473 -22.19 -16.73 11.29
C GLU A 473 -23.24 -16.88 10.17
N ALA A 474 -23.46 -15.82 9.38
CA ALA A 474 -24.30 -15.84 8.18
C ALA A 474 -23.64 -16.53 6.96
N ASP A 475 -22.34 -16.87 7.04
CA ASP A 475 -21.46 -17.36 5.97
C ASP A 475 -21.60 -18.88 5.66
N ARG A 476 -22.73 -19.50 5.99
CA ARG A 476 -23.00 -20.89 5.57
C ARG A 476 -23.23 -20.92 4.07
N GLU A 477 -22.60 -21.87 3.35
CA GLU A 477 -22.73 -22.07 1.89
C GLU A 477 -24.20 -22.05 1.37
N GLU A 478 -25.17 -22.36 2.24
CA GLU A 478 -26.61 -22.30 1.93
C GLU A 478 -27.19 -20.87 1.81
N ASN A 479 -26.48 -19.82 2.23
CA ASN A 479 -26.97 -18.43 2.29
C ASN A 479 -26.38 -17.48 1.25
N ASN A 480 -25.29 -17.85 0.54
CA ASN A 480 -24.69 -16.93 -0.43
C ASN A 480 -25.37 -17.07 -1.80
N PRO A 481 -26.00 -16.02 -2.34
CA PRO A 481 -26.72 -16.14 -3.59
C PRO A 481 -25.78 -16.38 -4.77
N THR A 482 -26.07 -17.42 -5.55
CA THR A 482 -25.38 -17.69 -6.82
C THR A 482 -25.90 -16.74 -7.90
N GLY A 483 -25.13 -15.70 -8.20
CA GLY A 483 -25.44 -14.75 -9.25
C GLY A 483 -26.38 -13.62 -8.82
N TYR A 484 -25.97 -12.38 -9.06
CA TYR A 484 -26.79 -11.19 -8.85
C TYR A 484 -27.04 -10.46 -10.18
N SER A 485 -28.29 -10.19 -10.51
CA SER A 485 -28.64 -9.38 -11.69
C SER A 485 -29.09 -8.00 -11.23
N LEU A 486 -28.32 -6.98 -11.59
CA LEU A 486 -28.61 -5.59 -11.26
C LEU A 486 -29.54 -5.00 -12.31
N GLU A 487 -30.75 -4.59 -11.90
CA GLU A 487 -31.68 -3.89 -12.79
C GLU A 487 -31.15 -2.48 -13.06
N LYS A 488 -30.35 -2.36 -14.12
CA LYS A 488 -29.60 -1.14 -14.46
C LYS A 488 -30.47 0.11 -14.42
N ARG A 489 -31.68 0.03 -14.97
CA ARG A 489 -32.62 1.16 -15.01
C ARG A 489 -32.97 1.66 -13.60
N THR A 490 -33.35 0.76 -12.72
CA THR A 490 -33.72 1.07 -11.33
C THR A 490 -32.53 1.65 -10.58
N VAL A 491 -31.32 1.10 -10.79
CA VAL A 491 -30.10 1.65 -10.18
C VAL A 491 -29.78 3.04 -10.72
N PHE A 492 -29.89 3.29 -12.02
CA PHE A 492 -29.71 4.65 -12.56
C PHE A 492 -30.73 5.66 -12.03
N GLU A 493 -31.96 5.22 -11.74
CA GLU A 493 -33.03 6.09 -11.22
C GLU A 493 -32.93 6.32 -9.71
N GLN A 494 -32.39 5.36 -8.94
CA GLN A 494 -32.44 5.35 -7.48
C GLN A 494 -31.07 5.51 -6.80
N ALA A 495 -29.96 5.24 -7.50
CA ALA A 495 -28.64 5.36 -6.90
C ALA A 495 -28.32 6.82 -6.62
N LEU A 496 -27.80 7.08 -5.43
CA LEU A 496 -27.53 8.42 -4.95
C LEU A 496 -26.02 8.64 -4.80
N PRO A 497 -25.52 9.86 -5.06
CA PRO A 497 -24.14 10.19 -4.76
C PRO A 497 -23.91 10.14 -3.25
N GLY A 498 -22.83 9.50 -2.81
CA GLY A 498 -22.50 9.46 -1.39
C GLY A 498 -21.27 8.62 -1.03
N ARG A 499 -20.76 8.85 0.18
CA ARG A 499 -19.57 8.18 0.75
C ARG A 499 -19.71 7.92 2.25
N ARG A 500 -20.95 7.84 2.76
CA ARG A 500 -21.23 7.68 4.19
C ARG A 500 -22.36 6.69 4.41
N PHE A 501 -22.11 5.72 5.29
CA PHE A 501 -23.12 4.84 5.85
C PHE A 501 -23.42 5.26 7.30
N ASP A 502 -24.69 5.54 7.55
CA ASP A 502 -25.25 6.00 8.82
C ASP A 502 -26.40 5.06 9.19
N MET A 503 -26.37 4.50 10.40
CA MET A 503 -27.32 3.47 10.82
C MET A 503 -28.74 4.00 11.01
N GLU A 504 -28.90 5.31 11.25
CA GLU A 504 -30.19 5.97 11.38
C GLU A 504 -30.76 6.43 10.03
N SER A 505 -30.00 6.23 8.94
CA SER A 505 -30.43 6.62 7.60
C SER A 505 -31.69 5.86 7.18
N SER A 506 -32.75 6.60 6.86
CA SER A 506 -33.94 6.05 6.21
C SER A 506 -33.69 5.57 4.77
N ARG A 507 -32.53 5.88 4.20
CA ARG A 507 -32.17 5.51 2.82
C ARG A 507 -31.60 4.09 2.80
N ARG A 508 -32.16 3.27 1.91
CA ARG A 508 -31.70 1.91 1.63
C ARG A 508 -31.45 1.77 0.13
N GLY A 509 -30.45 0.99 -0.25
CA GLY A 509 -30.10 0.70 -1.65
C GLY A 509 -28.72 1.21 -2.05
N TRP A 510 -28.52 1.34 -3.36
CA TRP A 510 -27.24 1.68 -3.96
C TRP A 510 -26.84 3.13 -3.73
N ILE A 511 -25.62 3.35 -3.25
CA ILE A 511 -24.92 4.62 -3.38
C ILE A 511 -23.85 4.48 -4.46
N PHE A 512 -23.63 5.53 -5.26
CA PHE A 512 -22.46 5.60 -6.13
C PHE A 512 -21.47 6.60 -5.54
N VAL A 513 -20.20 6.21 -5.55
CA VAL A 513 -19.12 7.04 -5.03
C VAL A 513 -18.84 8.14 -6.06
N ASP A 514 -19.24 9.36 -5.73
CA ASP A 514 -19.26 10.50 -6.65
C ASP A 514 -18.02 11.39 -6.57
N THR A 515 -17.27 11.30 -5.48
CA THR A 515 -16.18 12.21 -5.14
C THR A 515 -14.87 11.46 -5.02
N TRP A 516 -13.88 11.87 -5.80
CA TRP A 516 -12.58 11.23 -5.95
C TRP A 516 -11.46 12.27 -6.04
N TYR A 517 -10.27 11.90 -5.57
CA TYR A 517 -9.02 12.49 -6.05
C TYR A 517 -8.52 11.61 -7.19
N ILE A 518 -8.29 12.17 -8.37
CA ILE A 518 -7.88 11.41 -9.56
C ILE A 518 -6.53 11.92 -10.06
N ILE A 519 -5.63 10.99 -10.41
CA ILE A 519 -4.30 11.27 -10.95
C ILE A 519 -4.01 10.36 -12.15
N GLY A 520 -3.19 10.85 -13.09
CA GLY A 520 -2.90 10.22 -14.39
C GLY A 520 -2.93 11.26 -15.52
N PRO A 521 -2.54 10.92 -16.75
CA PRO A 521 -2.22 9.57 -17.23
C PRO A 521 -0.75 9.14 -17.06
N TRP A 522 -0.52 7.90 -16.64
CA TRP A 522 0.72 7.16 -16.95
C TRP A 522 0.59 6.40 -18.27
N ASP A 523 1.70 5.92 -18.83
CA ASP A 523 1.66 5.10 -20.04
C ASP A 523 1.25 3.66 -19.71
N LEU A 524 0.40 3.07 -20.54
CA LEU A 524 0.02 1.66 -20.43
C LEU A 524 1.02 0.81 -21.26
N PRO A 525 1.86 0.00 -20.60
CA PRO A 525 2.81 -0.85 -21.29
C PRO A 525 2.10 -1.94 -22.12
N GLY A 526 2.85 -2.54 -23.04
CA GLY A 526 2.30 -3.24 -24.21
C GLY A 526 1.94 -4.71 -24.01
N GLY A 527 2.03 -5.26 -22.80
CA GLY A 527 1.78 -6.68 -22.54
C GLY A 527 0.31 -7.06 -22.47
N LYS A 528 0.05 -8.37 -22.60
CA LYS A 528 -1.28 -8.96 -22.44
C LYS A 528 -1.31 -9.79 -21.16
N GLY A 529 -2.37 -9.62 -20.38
CA GLY A 529 -2.81 -10.62 -19.40
C GLY A 529 -2.65 -10.23 -17.93
N GLU A 530 -1.82 -9.25 -17.60
CA GLU A 530 -1.55 -8.86 -16.20
C GLU A 530 -1.58 -7.32 -16.06
N PHE A 531 -1.74 -6.84 -14.82
CA PHE A 531 -1.48 -5.44 -14.49
C PHE A 531 0.04 -5.29 -14.42
N GLU A 532 0.64 -4.68 -15.43
CA GLU A 532 2.08 -4.44 -15.50
C GLU A 532 2.48 -3.25 -14.60
N ASN A 533 3.67 -3.35 -14.02
CA ASN A 533 4.40 -2.43 -13.14
C ASN A 533 3.57 -1.73 -12.04
N SER A 534 3.96 -1.97 -10.79
CA SER A 534 3.45 -1.21 -9.64
C SER A 534 3.75 0.27 -9.85
N LEU A 535 2.71 1.10 -9.84
CA LEU A 535 2.85 2.54 -9.90
C LEU A 535 2.74 3.15 -8.50
N PRO A 536 3.27 4.36 -8.26
CA PRO A 536 3.40 4.91 -6.91
C PRO A 536 2.11 4.94 -6.08
N PRO A 537 0.93 5.28 -6.67
CA PRO A 537 -0.30 5.28 -5.90
C PRO A 537 -0.72 3.92 -5.34
N GLU A 538 -0.26 2.80 -5.92
CA GLU A 538 -0.52 1.44 -5.38
C GLU A 538 0.25 1.17 -4.09
N THR A 539 1.32 1.94 -3.88
CA THR A 539 2.22 1.78 -2.76
C THR A 539 1.86 2.73 -1.62
N VAL A 540 1.78 4.03 -1.92
CA VAL A 540 1.39 5.09 -0.99
C VAL A 540 0.58 6.13 -1.74
N VAL A 541 -0.59 6.46 -1.19
CA VAL A 541 -1.36 7.60 -1.63
C VAL A 541 -0.88 8.84 -0.88
N ASP A 542 -0.05 9.65 -1.56
CA ASP A 542 0.29 10.99 -1.11
C ASP A 542 -0.38 12.03 -2.02
N LEU A 543 -1.37 12.74 -1.47
CA LEU A 543 -2.17 13.71 -2.22
C LEU A 543 -1.39 14.98 -2.58
N ASP A 544 -0.27 15.23 -1.90
CA ASP A 544 0.59 16.41 -2.11
C ASP A 544 1.76 16.14 -3.06
N ALA A 545 1.98 14.87 -3.46
CA ALA A 545 3.10 14.47 -4.31
C ALA A 545 2.86 14.80 -5.80
N THR A 546 3.97 15.05 -6.52
CA THR A 546 3.99 15.25 -7.97
C THR A 546 4.71 14.08 -8.65
N TYR A 547 4.22 13.64 -9.80
CA TYR A 547 4.78 12.50 -10.52
C TYR A 547 5.04 12.80 -11.99
N SER A 548 5.98 12.07 -12.58
CA SER A 548 6.19 12.09 -14.03
C SER A 548 5.20 11.16 -14.73
N GLY A 549 4.32 11.75 -15.53
CA GLY A 549 3.30 11.04 -16.28
C GLY A 549 3.70 10.68 -17.71
N LYS A 550 2.70 10.30 -18.51
CA LYS A 550 2.85 9.99 -19.92
C LYS A 550 3.40 11.19 -20.70
N ASN A 551 4.20 10.92 -21.73
CA ASN A 551 4.67 11.97 -22.64
C ASN A 551 3.50 12.63 -23.36
N HIS A 552 3.46 13.96 -23.30
CA HIS A 552 2.40 14.74 -23.90
C HIS A 552 2.43 14.60 -25.43
N PRO A 553 1.30 14.26 -26.10
CA PRO A 553 1.28 13.94 -27.52
C PRO A 553 1.79 15.04 -28.47
N MET A 554 1.74 16.31 -28.05
CA MET A 554 2.17 17.44 -28.88
C MET A 554 3.57 17.96 -28.56
N THR A 555 4.02 17.86 -27.30
CA THR A 555 5.31 18.43 -26.86
C THR A 555 6.38 17.36 -26.71
N GLY A 556 6.00 16.10 -26.48
CA GLY A 556 6.91 14.99 -26.26
C GLY A 556 7.54 14.96 -24.87
N GLU A 557 7.28 15.97 -24.04
CA GLU A 557 7.75 16.04 -22.66
C GLU A 557 6.78 15.30 -21.71
N PRO A 558 7.27 14.72 -20.60
CA PRO A 558 6.42 14.10 -19.59
C PRO A 558 5.41 15.10 -19.00
N ILE A 559 4.17 14.66 -18.81
CA ILE A 559 3.15 15.48 -18.15
C ILE A 559 3.38 15.43 -16.62
N PRO A 560 3.56 16.56 -15.92
CA PRO A 560 3.57 16.56 -14.47
C PRO A 560 2.18 16.21 -13.95
N LEU A 561 2.10 15.20 -13.08
CA LEU A 561 0.87 14.68 -12.52
C LEU A 561 0.72 15.12 -11.07
N GLU A 562 -0.44 15.68 -10.76
CA GLU A 562 -0.89 16.03 -9.41
C GLU A 562 -2.30 15.46 -9.21
N TRP A 563 -2.64 15.16 -7.96
CA TRP A 563 -3.98 14.71 -7.61
C TRP A 563 -5.02 15.82 -7.82
N ARG A 564 -6.10 15.50 -8.54
CA ARG A 564 -7.18 16.45 -8.81
C ARG A 564 -8.46 16.02 -8.14
N PHE A 565 -9.05 16.91 -7.37
CA PHE A 565 -10.39 16.72 -6.84
C PHE A 565 -11.43 16.72 -7.98
N VAL A 566 -12.18 15.62 -8.09
CA VAL A 566 -13.23 15.40 -9.08
C VAL A 566 -14.50 14.97 -8.36
N GLN A 567 -15.57 15.73 -8.55
CA GLN A 567 -16.91 15.34 -8.12
C GLN A 567 -17.82 15.18 -9.34
N SER A 568 -18.39 13.99 -9.51
CA SER A 568 -19.22 13.63 -10.66
C SER A 568 -20.71 13.67 -10.33
N GLY A 569 -21.50 14.31 -11.18
CA GLY A 569 -22.96 14.25 -11.11
C GLY A 569 -23.57 12.99 -11.73
N THR A 570 -22.75 12.10 -12.30
CA THR A 570 -23.20 10.91 -13.01
C THR A 570 -22.44 9.66 -12.56
N ILE A 571 -23.12 8.51 -12.57
CA ILE A 571 -22.53 7.21 -12.19
C ILE A 571 -21.31 6.88 -13.06
N ARG A 572 -21.39 7.13 -14.38
CA ARG A 572 -20.28 6.90 -15.31
C ARG A 572 -19.28 8.06 -15.22
N ILE A 573 -18.16 7.83 -14.53
CA ILE A 573 -17.13 8.85 -14.29
C ILE A 573 -16.07 8.74 -15.38
N LYS A 574 -15.70 9.88 -15.97
CA LYS A 574 -14.60 10.00 -16.93
C LYS A 574 -13.38 10.60 -16.21
N PRO A 575 -12.18 10.01 -16.30
CA PRO A 575 -10.98 10.62 -15.74
C PRO A 575 -10.66 11.96 -16.44
N PRO A 576 -10.08 12.93 -15.72
CA PRO A 576 -9.60 14.17 -16.31
C PRO A 576 -8.43 13.90 -17.27
N ASP A 577 -8.30 14.70 -18.33
CA ASP A 577 -7.24 14.57 -19.35
C ASP A 577 -7.06 13.14 -19.86
N GLU A 578 -8.20 12.50 -20.16
CA GLU A 578 -8.25 11.15 -20.68
C GLU A 578 -7.47 11.02 -22.00
N LEU A 579 -6.48 10.13 -22.02
CA LEU A 579 -5.66 9.73 -23.16
C LEU A 579 -5.77 8.22 -23.36
N ASN A 580 -5.56 7.78 -24.60
CA ASN A 580 -5.49 6.36 -24.92
C ASN A 580 -4.23 5.71 -24.35
N ARG A 581 -4.28 4.39 -24.16
CA ARG A 581 -3.18 3.58 -23.63
C ARG A 581 -2.60 4.18 -22.36
N SER A 582 -3.45 4.41 -21.38
CA SER A 582 -3.07 5.15 -20.17
C SER A 582 -3.63 4.54 -18.91
N ILE A 583 -2.93 4.77 -17.81
CA ILE A 583 -3.32 4.33 -16.47
C ILE A 583 -3.70 5.56 -15.65
N TYR A 584 -4.78 5.43 -14.88
CA TYR A 584 -5.27 6.43 -13.94
C TYR A 584 -5.48 5.79 -12.57
N PHE A 585 -5.32 6.60 -11.52
CA PHE A 585 -5.71 6.23 -10.17
C PHE A 585 -6.79 7.16 -9.64
N ALA A 586 -7.73 6.61 -8.89
CA ALA A 586 -8.76 7.36 -8.19
C ALA A 586 -8.79 6.93 -6.71
N TYR A 587 -8.58 7.90 -5.81
CA TYR A 587 -8.58 7.71 -4.36
C TYR A 587 -9.78 8.40 -3.71
N THR A 588 -10.37 7.75 -2.70
CA THR A 588 -11.36 8.37 -1.83
C THR A 588 -11.49 7.61 -0.51
N GLU A 589 -12.26 8.16 0.41
CA GLU A 589 -12.55 7.55 1.70
C GLU A 589 -14.06 7.43 1.88
N VAL A 590 -14.49 6.28 2.39
CA VAL A 590 -15.88 5.97 2.72
C VAL A 590 -16.02 5.82 4.23
N PHE A 591 -16.90 6.59 4.83
CA PHE A 591 -17.16 6.51 6.28
C PHE A 591 -18.27 5.50 6.58
N CYS A 592 -18.04 4.64 7.57
CA CYS A 592 -19.03 3.72 8.11
C CYS A 592 -19.15 3.91 9.61
N GLU A 593 -20.35 4.10 10.14
CA GLU A 593 -20.55 4.30 11.58
C GLU A 593 -20.22 3.06 12.41
N THR A 594 -20.64 1.89 11.91
CA THR A 594 -20.37 0.58 12.50
C THR A 594 -19.75 -0.34 11.46
N ALA A 595 -19.26 -1.51 11.87
CA ALA A 595 -18.88 -2.53 10.90
C ALA A 595 -20.10 -2.89 10.04
N MET A 596 -19.90 -3.04 8.72
CA MET A 596 -21.02 -3.23 7.79
C MET A 596 -20.66 -4.16 6.63
N ASP A 597 -21.57 -5.07 6.34
CA ASP A 597 -21.56 -5.94 5.17
C ASP A 597 -22.12 -5.19 3.95
N VAL A 598 -21.28 -5.02 2.93
CA VAL A 598 -21.58 -4.20 1.77
C VAL A 598 -21.28 -4.98 0.49
N VAL A 599 -22.17 -4.86 -0.50
CA VAL A 599 -21.90 -5.29 -1.86
C VAL A 599 -21.33 -4.11 -2.65
N VAL A 600 -20.13 -4.31 -3.18
CA VAL A 600 -19.45 -3.42 -4.11
C VAL A 600 -19.78 -3.86 -5.53
N ALA A 601 -20.17 -2.91 -6.38
CA ALA A 601 -20.24 -3.10 -7.82
C ALA A 601 -19.21 -2.19 -8.49
N VAL A 602 -18.30 -2.79 -9.26
CA VAL A 602 -17.28 -2.06 -10.02
C VAL A 602 -17.63 -2.14 -11.50
N ALA A 603 -17.49 -1.03 -12.20
CA ALA A 603 -17.61 -0.95 -13.65
C ALA A 603 -16.36 -0.29 -14.22
N SER A 604 -15.76 -0.89 -15.25
CA SER A 604 -14.56 -0.38 -15.92
C SER A 604 -14.63 -0.45 -17.44
N ASP A 605 -13.86 0.42 -18.08
CA ASP A 605 -13.63 0.53 -19.52
C ASP A 605 -12.19 1.07 -19.63
N ASP A 606 -11.14 0.24 -19.77
CA ASP A 606 -11.15 -1.19 -20.18
C ASP A 606 -10.84 -2.21 -19.06
N ARG A 607 -10.05 -1.86 -18.05
CA ARG A 607 -9.73 -2.73 -16.88
C ARG A 607 -9.68 -1.91 -15.60
N ALA A 608 -9.99 -2.52 -14.47
CA ALA A 608 -9.76 -1.88 -13.18
C ALA A 608 -9.31 -2.85 -12.08
N LYS A 609 -8.57 -2.30 -11.12
CA LYS A 609 -8.20 -2.94 -9.85
C LYS A 609 -8.64 -2.02 -8.71
N LEU A 610 -9.38 -2.54 -7.73
CA LEU A 610 -9.91 -1.78 -6.59
C LEU A 610 -9.35 -2.38 -5.29
N TRP A 611 -8.77 -1.51 -4.47
CA TRP A 611 -8.35 -1.81 -3.12
C TRP A 611 -9.29 -1.16 -2.11
N ILE A 612 -9.61 -1.88 -1.03
CA ILE A 612 -10.27 -1.34 0.16
C ILE A 612 -9.37 -1.63 1.35
N ASN A 613 -8.91 -0.58 2.05
CA ASN A 613 -7.98 -0.70 3.18
C ASN A 613 -6.75 -1.57 2.83
N ASP A 614 -6.16 -1.30 1.66
CA ASP A 614 -4.95 -1.95 1.11
C ASP A 614 -5.13 -3.44 0.75
N LEU A 615 -6.37 -3.93 0.73
CA LEU A 615 -6.72 -5.26 0.26
C LEU A 615 -7.38 -5.18 -1.12
N VAL A 616 -6.88 -5.95 -2.08
CA VAL A 616 -7.49 -6.05 -3.41
C VAL A 616 -8.82 -6.75 -3.30
N VAL A 617 -9.90 -6.03 -3.55
CA VAL A 617 -11.26 -6.59 -3.54
C VAL A 617 -11.77 -6.91 -4.94
N PHE A 618 -11.22 -6.25 -5.97
CA PHE A 618 -11.60 -6.47 -7.36
C PHE A 618 -10.40 -6.25 -8.27
N GLN A 619 -10.22 -7.13 -9.26
CA GLN A 619 -9.22 -6.98 -10.31
C GLN A 619 -9.73 -7.61 -11.61
N ASP A 620 -9.95 -6.80 -12.66
CA ASP A 620 -10.32 -7.33 -13.97
C ASP A 620 -9.08 -7.60 -14.83
N VAL A 621 -8.78 -8.88 -15.05
CA VAL A 621 -7.68 -9.31 -15.92
C VAL A 621 -8.09 -9.39 -17.40
N GLY A 622 -9.40 -9.32 -17.69
CA GLY A 622 -9.95 -9.27 -19.05
C GLY A 622 -10.23 -7.84 -19.52
N HIS A 623 -10.28 -7.60 -20.83
CA HIS A 623 -10.78 -6.31 -21.35
C HIS A 623 -12.32 -6.31 -21.36
N SER A 624 -12.91 -5.40 -20.61
CA SER A 624 -14.35 -5.19 -20.51
C SER A 624 -14.72 -3.80 -21.04
N GLY A 625 -15.96 -3.65 -21.50
CA GLY A 625 -16.54 -2.32 -21.70
C GLY A 625 -17.35 -1.95 -20.48
N TRP A 626 -17.59 -0.65 -20.27
CA TRP A 626 -18.26 -0.17 -19.05
C TRP A 626 -19.59 -0.90 -18.77
N THR A 627 -19.65 -1.68 -17.69
CA THR A 627 -20.88 -2.36 -17.24
C THR A 627 -21.01 -2.40 -15.70
N LEU A 628 -22.17 -1.98 -15.17
CA LEU A 628 -22.42 -1.95 -13.70
C LEU A 628 -22.49 -3.31 -13.01
N ASP A 629 -22.57 -4.39 -13.77
CA ASP A 629 -22.74 -5.77 -13.29
C ASP A 629 -21.53 -6.65 -13.63
N GLU A 630 -20.39 -6.05 -13.96
CA GLU A 630 -19.15 -6.71 -14.39
C GLU A 630 -18.56 -7.66 -13.34
N GLY A 631 -18.80 -7.34 -12.07
CA GLY A 631 -18.52 -8.19 -10.93
C GLY A 631 -19.01 -7.53 -9.64
N PHE A 632 -19.61 -8.33 -8.77
CA PHE A 632 -20.00 -7.94 -7.42
C PHE A 632 -19.02 -8.52 -6.42
N ARG A 633 -18.71 -7.74 -5.38
CA ARG A 633 -17.86 -8.15 -4.27
C ARG A 633 -18.59 -7.88 -2.98
N ARG A 634 -18.84 -8.91 -2.18
CA ARG A 634 -19.36 -8.75 -0.82
C ARG A 634 -18.17 -8.55 0.10
N VAL A 635 -18.09 -7.39 0.73
CA VAL A 635 -16.95 -6.92 1.51
C VAL A 635 -17.39 -6.51 2.91
N LEU A 636 -16.43 -6.45 3.83
CA LEU A 636 -16.64 -5.95 5.19
C LEU A 636 -16.00 -4.57 5.32
N LEU A 637 -16.80 -3.54 5.61
CA LEU A 637 -16.29 -2.22 5.99
C LEU A 637 -16.09 -2.17 7.51
N LYS A 638 -14.95 -1.62 7.96
CA LYS A 638 -14.69 -1.35 9.39
C LYS A 638 -15.37 -0.04 9.83
N PRO A 639 -15.66 0.14 11.13
CA PRO A 639 -16.05 1.45 11.66
C PRO A 639 -15.02 2.54 11.32
N GLY A 640 -15.48 3.76 11.08
CA GLY A 640 -14.66 4.89 10.69
C GLY A 640 -14.42 4.96 9.17
N TYR A 641 -13.28 5.52 8.79
CA TYR A 641 -12.92 5.72 7.37
C TYR A 641 -12.30 4.45 6.77
N ASN A 642 -12.81 4.09 5.60
CA ASN A 642 -12.32 3.01 4.76
C ASN A 642 -11.70 3.62 3.50
N ARG A 643 -10.42 3.36 3.25
CA ARG A 643 -9.68 3.90 2.11
C ARG A 643 -9.99 3.09 0.86
N LEU A 644 -10.38 3.76 -0.22
CA LEU A 644 -10.63 3.16 -1.53
C LEU A 644 -9.60 3.71 -2.52
N LEU A 645 -8.85 2.83 -3.17
CA LEU A 645 -7.97 3.17 -4.29
C LEU A 645 -8.41 2.35 -5.49
N LEU A 646 -8.61 3.00 -6.64
CA LEU A 646 -8.97 2.36 -7.89
C LEU A 646 -7.89 2.66 -8.94
N ARG A 647 -7.29 1.63 -9.53
CA ARG A 647 -6.52 1.71 -10.77
C ARG A 647 -7.47 1.48 -11.94
N LEU A 648 -7.42 2.36 -12.93
CA LEU A 648 -8.14 2.24 -14.20
C LEU A 648 -7.12 2.20 -15.34
N GLU A 649 -7.21 1.17 -16.17
CA GLU A 649 -6.39 1.07 -17.38
C GLU A 649 -7.26 1.26 -18.61
N ASN A 650 -6.86 2.22 -19.44
CA ASN A 650 -7.50 2.57 -20.69
C ASN A 650 -6.72 1.98 -21.86
N GLY A 651 -7.41 1.20 -22.69
CA GLY A 651 -6.91 0.73 -23.97
C GLY A 651 -7.04 1.81 -25.07
N PRO A 652 -7.60 1.48 -26.24
CA PRO A 652 -7.50 2.36 -27.42
C PRO A 652 -8.50 3.52 -27.46
N GLN A 653 -9.58 3.46 -26.68
CA GLN A 653 -10.68 4.42 -26.76
C GLN A 653 -10.82 5.22 -25.47
N VAL A 654 -12.07 5.44 -25.04
CA VAL A 654 -12.44 6.31 -23.92
C VAL A 654 -12.54 5.49 -22.64
N ALA A 655 -11.91 5.98 -21.59
CA ALA A 655 -11.97 5.31 -20.29
C ALA A 655 -13.15 5.79 -19.44
N TYR A 656 -13.77 4.87 -18.72
CA TYR A 656 -14.78 5.18 -17.72
C TYR A 656 -14.71 4.23 -16.54
N PHE A 657 -15.10 4.72 -15.36
CA PHE A 657 -15.23 3.88 -14.18
C PHE A 657 -16.44 4.26 -13.32
N SER A 658 -16.83 3.33 -12.45
CA SER A 658 -17.82 3.54 -11.39
C SER A 658 -17.58 2.58 -10.24
N VAL A 659 -17.80 3.04 -9.01
CA VAL A 659 -17.88 2.20 -7.82
C VAL A 659 -19.20 2.49 -7.12
N LEU A 660 -20.01 1.45 -6.93
CA LEU A 660 -21.27 1.53 -6.20
C LEU A 660 -21.20 0.61 -4.99
N LEU A 661 -21.87 1.01 -3.91
CA LEU A 661 -21.91 0.31 -2.65
C LEU A 661 -23.36 0.15 -2.22
N CYS A 662 -23.74 -1.01 -1.70
CA CYS A 662 -25.08 -1.26 -1.18
C CYS A 662 -24.98 -2.17 0.07
N PRO A 663 -25.59 -1.82 1.21
CA PRO A 663 -25.66 -2.72 2.35
C PRO A 663 -26.33 -4.04 1.94
N PHE A 664 -25.74 -5.18 2.31
CA PHE A 664 -26.24 -6.49 1.87
C PHE A 664 -27.70 -6.74 2.28
N GLU A 665 -28.10 -6.35 3.50
CA GLU A 665 -29.49 -6.44 3.97
C GLU A 665 -30.47 -5.65 3.10
N ALA A 666 -30.07 -4.48 2.60
CA ALA A 666 -30.90 -3.66 1.72
C ALA A 666 -31.05 -4.33 0.34
N LEU A 667 -30.02 -5.05 -0.10
CA LEU A 667 -30.05 -5.84 -1.31
C LEU A 667 -31.03 -7.02 -1.19
N GLU A 668 -31.00 -7.75 -0.08
CA GLU A 668 -31.94 -8.86 0.17
C GLU A 668 -33.39 -8.40 0.28
N ALA A 669 -33.64 -7.28 0.95
CA ALA A 669 -34.98 -6.71 1.09
C ALA A 669 -35.60 -6.23 -0.25
N SER A 670 -34.79 -6.12 -1.31
CA SER A 670 -35.24 -5.75 -2.66
C SER A 670 -35.62 -6.95 -3.55
N ARG A 671 -35.39 -8.18 -3.07
CA ARG A 671 -35.91 -9.42 -3.68
C ARG A 671 -37.35 -9.67 -3.24
#